data_AF-A0A1I8FYI3-F1
#
_entry.id   AF-A0A1I8FYI3-F1
#
_cell.length_a   1.000
_cell.length_b   1.000
_cell.length_c   1.000
_cell.angle_alpha   90.00
_cell.angle_beta   90.00
_cell.angle_gamma   90.00
#
_symmetry.space_group_name_H-M   'P 1'
#
loop_
_entity.id
_entity.type
_entity.pdbx_description
1 polymer ?
#
loop_
_entity_poly.entity_id
_entity_poly.type
_entity_poly.pdbx_seq_one_letter_code
_entity_poly.pdbx_strand_id
1 'polypeptide(L)'
;SENEFSEYAKRFFTESDCSILILQFEGLRQNYQNLLACTKYLIEDHFKQALAASPDHCRNKRVVLLIKLVRSHVSPFTGFDSGRWQSVHIEEFIPSGRVNIRLLDGKSVATAVNASLEAQEKLCHYSSQEYAHLLGERINTPIDLKMLIDESIHQAMSLLKDGQVGNIDEQDCRLLDRQLILNDALKDRTFTKCMYKFIVNVLTWKDESSVATYSPSEWLSREAAQDQRVTDAGTFIESTWRVLKQKVAPAIACFLAFSDRDQNLNCYRRDGLRGLWMRMVEPASDLDQITENLVKGTTGEFQRIEVASSSCDGHRFACRFPFSWAVVERLERICNKEQQREAERLMELFLNSTPIGQVLQDEEAIPDLVGGFCHDLVRIRIARVTEEMLQVLVPVMLRGLSDRAGTCLGAAVFESFWLFKEFSQQMTLVTRLMQKVPGLALPVDRIDRLGELPEALFETFHEHLIQRCPRLNVAENRSQWINDVENSLPIVASLINNYGNNAMHSQWQKILCWFLFLKNVAAPFDADDTVEDGSFDPTRLWTLLNQNPNVDFKELDGLRLIEGILEGMHNELRHRLTLTTRCYRCNGRLQSLLRLPCQEHLCRDCLVRRILSAAAKRDCCIDFKNRCSCLFPNFRRMNRYLLREENANTCAVVPGDGLHDVVAVEFEDMETNEEMQNELIMQDSRVLVGLANLSFVCPSCRNEHLATEVFGSRLFVIRQFKSRCKTFLLEAIMKLCFGQDSRSFNSYNRPPSSDLCDRLLSYVTREGGDIELISWTTERDDENPVVFRSFLLQQLLAFNKEKVCDQLDEHLRAADNIVRSTDNLVLIVVHCLEDLWISRLATHPVDQRLMRAVIEVVDAPAPRIFPEDSDPLELQRLRQVADWRVALSLLATSIAALPEGGQI
;
A
#
# COMPACT_ATOMS: atom_id res chain seq x y z
N SER A 1 -83.09 -18.20 16.25
CA SER A 1 -84.31 -17.91 15.47
C SER A 1 -84.87 -16.54 15.84
N GLU A 2 -85.91 -16.06 15.16
CA GLU A 2 -86.60 -14.81 15.54
C GLU A 2 -87.20 -14.90 16.95
N ASN A 3 -87.83 -16.04 17.29
CA ASN A 3 -88.42 -16.28 18.60
C ASN A 3 -87.38 -16.23 19.73
N GLU A 4 -86.22 -16.91 19.58
CA GLU A 4 -85.12 -16.85 20.55
C GLU A 4 -84.64 -15.41 20.79
N PHE A 5 -84.49 -14.62 19.73
CA PHE A 5 -84.08 -13.22 19.85
C PHE A 5 -85.17 -12.36 20.50
N SER A 6 -86.44 -12.61 20.17
CA SER A 6 -87.59 -11.92 20.75
C SER A 6 -87.74 -12.19 22.25
N GLU A 7 -87.55 -13.44 22.70
CA GLU A 7 -87.49 -13.80 24.12
C GLU A 7 -86.31 -13.12 24.84
N TYR A 8 -85.13 -13.11 24.21
CA TYR A 8 -83.94 -12.47 24.76
C TYR A 8 -84.11 -10.94 24.90
N ALA A 9 -84.64 -10.26 23.87
CA ALA A 9 -84.95 -8.83 23.90
C ALA A 9 -86.02 -8.51 24.97
N LYS A 10 -87.06 -9.34 25.08
CA LYS A 10 -88.09 -9.21 26.11
C LYS A 10 -87.50 -9.28 27.52
N ARG A 11 -86.62 -10.26 27.79
CA ARG A 11 -85.92 -10.40 29.08
C ARG A 11 -85.07 -9.18 29.40
N PHE A 12 -84.30 -8.66 28.44
CA PHE A 12 -83.51 -7.43 28.64
C PHE A 12 -84.36 -6.24 29.08
N PHE A 13 -85.56 -6.07 28.52
CA PHE A 13 -86.45 -4.95 28.89
C PHE A 13 -87.26 -5.17 30.17
N THR A 14 -87.31 -6.39 30.74
CA THR A 14 -88.08 -6.70 31.96
C THR A 14 -87.22 -6.98 33.21
N GLU A 15 -86.01 -7.52 33.06
CA GLU A 15 -85.09 -7.81 34.17
C GLU A 15 -84.39 -6.53 34.66
N SER A 16 -84.19 -6.34 35.97
CA SER A 16 -83.54 -5.14 36.54
C SER A 16 -82.04 -5.04 36.27
N ASP A 17 -81.37 -6.18 36.12
CA ASP A 17 -79.93 -6.28 36.42
C ASP A 17 -79.03 -5.91 35.23
N CYS A 18 -79.63 -5.71 34.05
CA CYS A 18 -78.93 -5.38 32.81
C CYS A 18 -79.40 -4.01 32.27
N SER A 19 -78.50 -3.03 32.22
CA SER A 19 -78.79 -1.67 31.70
C SER A 19 -78.40 -1.48 30.23
N ILE A 20 -77.45 -2.26 29.70
CA ILE A 20 -76.93 -2.11 28.35
C ILE A 20 -76.98 -3.44 27.60
N LEU A 21 -77.64 -3.44 26.45
CA LEU A 21 -77.61 -4.53 25.48
C LEU A 21 -76.67 -4.15 24.32
N ILE A 22 -75.65 -4.96 24.07
CA ILE A 22 -74.73 -4.81 22.93
C ILE A 22 -75.01 -5.91 21.92
N LEU A 23 -75.19 -5.54 20.66
CA LEU A 23 -75.47 -6.44 19.55
C LEU A 23 -74.48 -6.17 18.41
N GLN A 24 -73.89 -7.23 17.86
CA GLN A 24 -72.79 -7.13 16.89
C GLN A 24 -73.19 -7.70 15.53
N PHE A 25 -72.93 -6.92 14.48
CA PHE A 25 -73.17 -7.26 13.08
C PHE A 25 -71.89 -7.07 12.27
N GLU A 26 -71.70 -7.88 11.24
CA GLU A 26 -70.56 -7.80 10.33
C GLU A 26 -71.05 -7.54 8.90
N GLY A 27 -70.71 -6.35 8.37
CA GLY A 27 -71.25 -5.83 7.12
C GLY A 27 -70.80 -6.58 5.86
N LEU A 28 -69.85 -7.50 5.97
CA LEU A 28 -69.47 -8.42 4.90
C LEU A 28 -70.35 -9.68 4.83
N ARG A 29 -71.17 -9.96 5.85
CA ARG A 29 -72.05 -11.15 5.85
C ARG A 29 -73.24 -10.93 4.92
N GLN A 30 -73.55 -11.94 4.12
CA GLN A 30 -74.78 -11.94 3.30
C GLN A 30 -76.02 -11.70 4.18
N ASN A 31 -76.97 -10.91 3.67
CA ASN A 31 -78.24 -10.58 4.32
C ASN A 31 -78.14 -9.82 5.67
N TYR A 32 -76.98 -9.28 6.07
CA TYR A 32 -76.84 -8.59 7.36
C TYR A 32 -77.83 -7.41 7.53
N GLN A 33 -78.12 -6.67 6.45
CA GLN A 33 -79.03 -5.53 6.47
C GLN A 33 -80.47 -5.92 6.81
N ASN A 34 -80.95 -7.04 6.26
CA ASN A 34 -82.28 -7.57 6.54
C ASN A 34 -82.39 -8.03 8.00
N LEU A 35 -81.37 -8.76 8.49
CA LEU A 35 -81.29 -9.18 9.90
C LEU A 35 -81.25 -7.97 10.83
N LEU A 36 -80.45 -6.95 10.51
CA LEU A 36 -80.36 -5.70 11.27
C LEU A 36 -81.70 -4.96 11.33
N ALA A 37 -82.45 -4.90 10.23
CA ALA A 37 -83.77 -4.26 10.19
C ALA A 37 -84.80 -5.02 11.05
N CYS A 38 -84.88 -6.35 10.92
CA CYS A 38 -85.73 -7.19 11.77
C CYS A 38 -85.36 -7.05 13.27
N THR A 39 -84.06 -7.08 13.60
CA THR A 39 -83.56 -6.87 14.96
C THR A 39 -83.97 -5.51 15.52
N LYS A 40 -83.82 -4.42 14.75
CA LYS A 40 -84.24 -3.07 15.16
C LYS A 40 -85.75 -3.00 15.43
N TYR A 41 -86.57 -3.56 14.52
CA TYR A 41 -88.02 -3.59 14.67
C TYR A 41 -88.45 -4.30 15.96
N LEU A 42 -87.91 -5.50 16.23
CA LEU A 42 -88.21 -6.26 17.43
C LEU A 42 -87.80 -5.52 18.71
N ILE A 43 -86.62 -4.89 18.72
CA ILE A 43 -86.16 -4.09 19.86
C ILE A 43 -87.06 -2.88 20.09
N GLU A 44 -87.46 -2.18 19.04
CA GLU A 44 -88.38 -1.04 19.15
C GLU A 44 -89.77 -1.44 19.64
N ASP A 45 -90.27 -2.60 19.24
CA ASP A 45 -91.56 -3.11 19.68
C ASP A 45 -91.52 -3.52 21.15
N HIS A 46 -90.55 -4.34 21.56
CA HIS A 46 -90.36 -4.69 22.98
C HIS A 46 -90.12 -3.45 23.86
N PHE A 47 -89.38 -2.45 23.37
CA PHE A 47 -89.23 -1.18 24.09
C PHE A 47 -90.54 -0.40 24.19
N LYS A 48 -91.41 -0.37 23.16
CA LYS A 48 -92.75 0.24 23.25
C LYS A 48 -93.61 -0.48 24.29
N GLN A 49 -93.63 -1.81 24.29
CA GLN A 49 -94.38 -2.63 25.24
C GLN A 49 -93.89 -2.41 26.69
N ALA A 50 -92.57 -2.46 26.91
CA ALA A 50 -91.98 -2.26 28.22
C ALA A 50 -92.18 -0.83 28.75
N LEU A 51 -92.07 0.19 27.89
CA LEU A 51 -92.30 1.59 28.26
C LEU A 51 -93.76 1.83 28.71
N ALA A 52 -94.72 1.13 28.12
CA ALA A 52 -96.12 1.17 28.52
C ALA A 52 -96.39 0.43 29.85
N ALA A 53 -95.60 -0.60 30.17
CA ALA A 53 -95.76 -1.40 31.39
C ALA A 53 -95.01 -0.84 32.61
N SER A 54 -93.80 -0.27 32.42
CA SER A 54 -92.98 0.32 33.48
C SER A 54 -92.06 1.43 32.93
N PRO A 55 -92.51 2.70 32.95
CA PRO A 55 -91.78 3.81 32.34
C PRO A 55 -90.39 4.05 32.95
N ASP A 56 -90.28 4.00 34.28
CA ASP A 56 -89.03 4.29 35.00
C ASP A 56 -87.96 3.22 34.78
N HIS A 57 -88.36 1.95 34.67
CA HIS A 57 -87.46 0.82 34.39
C HIS A 57 -86.79 0.95 33.02
N CYS A 58 -87.54 1.43 32.02
CA CYS A 58 -87.05 1.59 30.65
C CYS A 58 -86.07 2.77 30.48
N ARG A 59 -86.10 3.76 31.37
CA ARG A 59 -85.29 4.99 31.28
C ARG A 59 -83.78 4.73 31.29
N ASN A 60 -83.36 3.72 32.05
CA ASN A 60 -81.97 3.32 32.22
C ASN A 60 -81.49 2.25 31.22
N LYS A 61 -82.38 1.77 30.33
CA LYS A 61 -82.02 0.81 29.29
C LYS A 61 -81.33 1.51 28.11
N ARG A 62 -80.29 0.88 27.57
CA ARG A 62 -79.57 1.31 26.36
C ARG A 62 -79.35 0.11 25.45
N VAL A 63 -79.49 0.31 24.15
CA VAL A 63 -79.15 -0.68 23.12
C VAL A 63 -78.09 -0.10 22.21
N VAL A 64 -77.01 -0.84 22.02
CA VAL A 64 -75.88 -0.46 21.17
C VAL A 64 -75.74 -1.50 20.06
N LEU A 65 -75.99 -1.07 18.82
CA LEU A 65 -75.77 -1.86 17.62
C LEU A 65 -74.40 -1.52 17.05
N LEU A 66 -73.45 -2.46 17.15
CA LEU A 66 -72.12 -2.35 16.57
C LEU A 66 -72.11 -3.03 15.20
N ILE A 67 -71.86 -2.26 14.14
CA ILE A 67 -71.77 -2.77 12.78
C ILE A 67 -70.31 -2.64 12.33
N LYS A 68 -69.61 -3.77 12.23
CA LYS A 68 -68.25 -3.81 11.67
C LYS A 68 -68.33 -3.66 10.16
N LEU A 69 -67.86 -2.53 9.65
CA LEU A 69 -67.80 -2.21 8.22
C LEU A 69 -66.37 -2.34 7.71
N VAL A 70 -66.22 -2.37 6.39
CA VAL A 70 -64.93 -2.31 5.69
C VAL A 70 -65.03 -1.20 4.65
N ARG A 71 -63.95 -0.42 4.48
CA ARG A 71 -63.87 0.61 3.43
C ARG A 71 -63.96 -0.07 2.07
N SER A 72 -65.00 0.25 1.30
CA SER A 72 -65.25 -0.35 -0.02
C SER A 72 -66.16 0.54 -0.87
N HIS A 73 -65.70 0.86 -2.07
CA HIS A 73 -66.53 1.50 -3.10
C HIS A 73 -67.52 0.54 -3.76
N VAL A 74 -67.27 -0.76 -3.66
CA VAL A 74 -68.10 -1.82 -4.28
C VAL A 74 -69.32 -2.16 -3.41
N SER A 75 -69.20 -2.00 -2.08
CA SER A 75 -70.27 -2.27 -1.12
C SER A 75 -70.37 -1.15 -0.08
N PRO A 76 -70.84 0.05 -0.48
CA PRO A 76 -70.99 1.17 0.44
C PRO A 76 -72.06 0.90 1.50
N PHE A 77 -71.84 1.41 2.72
CA PHE A 77 -72.82 1.32 3.80
C PHE A 77 -73.94 2.35 3.64
N THR A 78 -75.18 1.86 3.57
CA THR A 78 -76.40 2.67 3.45
C THR A 78 -77.29 2.46 4.68
N GLY A 79 -76.97 3.11 5.80
CA GLY A 79 -77.66 2.87 7.08
C GLY A 79 -77.60 4.03 8.07
N PHE A 80 -77.79 5.26 7.60
CA PHE A 80 -78.03 6.42 8.47
C PHE A 80 -79.50 6.44 8.92
N ASP A 81 -79.81 5.66 9.95
CA ASP A 81 -81.16 5.63 10.51
C ASP A 81 -81.44 6.87 11.36
N SER A 82 -82.72 7.24 11.38
CA SER A 82 -83.26 8.39 12.11
C SER A 82 -84.35 7.95 13.11
N GLY A 83 -84.92 8.90 13.86
CA GLY A 83 -85.95 8.61 14.86
C GLY A 83 -85.35 8.24 16.21
N ARG A 84 -85.53 6.98 16.65
CA ARG A 84 -85.09 6.50 17.98
C ARG A 84 -83.63 6.04 18.03
N TRP A 85 -83.00 5.83 16.88
CA TRP A 85 -81.60 5.42 16.77
C TRP A 85 -80.68 6.61 16.55
N GLN A 86 -79.54 6.61 17.25
CA GLN A 86 -78.46 7.57 17.01
C GLN A 86 -77.33 6.86 16.27
N SER A 87 -77.05 7.30 15.05
CA SER A 87 -75.94 6.78 14.23
C SER A 87 -74.63 7.46 14.62
N VAL A 88 -73.59 6.67 14.95
CA VAL A 88 -72.24 7.16 15.27
C VAL A 88 -71.22 6.29 14.53
N HIS A 89 -70.27 6.92 13.83
CA HIS A 89 -69.13 6.23 13.24
C HIS A 89 -67.94 6.27 14.21
N ILE A 90 -67.42 5.10 14.59
CA ILE A 90 -66.22 4.93 15.40
C ILE A 90 -65.23 4.13 14.56
N GLU A 91 -64.12 4.75 14.19
CA GLU A 91 -63.14 4.12 13.30
C GLU A 91 -62.28 3.05 13.99
N GLU A 92 -61.95 3.26 15.28
CA GLU A 92 -61.17 2.32 16.08
C GLU A 92 -61.89 2.10 17.41
N PHE A 93 -62.54 0.94 17.57
CA PHE A 93 -63.40 0.64 18.73
C PHE A 93 -62.60 0.40 20.03
N ILE A 94 -61.36 -0.08 19.89
CA ILE A 94 -60.38 -0.21 20.97
C ILE A 94 -59.26 0.77 20.63
N PRO A 95 -59.11 1.90 21.33
CA PRO A 95 -58.08 2.89 21.00
C PRO A 95 -56.68 2.26 21.06
N SER A 96 -55.96 2.30 19.95
CA SER A 96 -54.60 1.79 19.83
C SER A 96 -53.58 2.62 20.63
N GLY A 97 -53.89 3.89 20.92
CA GLY A 97 -53.02 4.82 21.66
C GLY A 97 -51.78 5.30 20.89
N ARG A 98 -51.52 4.75 19.70
CA ARG A 98 -50.30 5.01 18.90
C ARG A 98 -50.22 6.42 18.32
N VAL A 99 -51.36 7.03 17.98
CA VAL A 99 -51.44 8.40 17.46
C VAL A 99 -52.71 9.10 17.95
N ASN A 100 -52.63 10.42 18.15
CA ASN A 100 -53.80 11.28 18.28
C ASN A 100 -53.89 12.22 17.07
N ILE A 101 -54.77 11.88 16.12
CA ILE A 101 -55.02 12.63 14.88
C ILE A 101 -55.25 14.13 15.14
N ARG A 102 -55.97 14.51 16.20
CA ARG A 102 -56.25 15.93 16.52
C ARG A 102 -55.00 16.70 16.96
N LEU A 103 -54.00 16.01 17.51
CA LEU A 103 -52.73 16.60 17.93
C LEU A 103 -51.66 16.54 16.84
N LEU A 104 -51.91 15.81 15.75
CA LEU A 104 -51.09 15.76 14.53
C LEU A 104 -51.51 16.80 13.49
N ASP A 105 -52.78 17.21 13.49
CA ASP A 105 -53.32 18.17 12.52
C ASP A 105 -52.52 19.49 12.51
N GLY A 106 -52.27 20.01 11.31
CA GLY A 106 -51.43 21.19 11.07
C GLY A 106 -49.94 21.06 11.41
N LYS A 107 -49.44 19.91 11.88
CA LYS A 107 -48.01 19.70 12.22
C LYS A 107 -47.29 18.87 11.18
N SER A 108 -46.02 19.19 10.92
CA SER A 108 -45.12 18.27 10.21
C SER A 108 -44.78 17.07 11.11
N VAL A 109 -44.19 16.03 10.53
CA VAL A 109 -43.79 14.84 11.30
C VAL A 109 -42.66 15.17 12.28
N ALA A 110 -41.72 16.05 11.92
CA ALA A 110 -40.69 16.53 12.84
C ALA A 110 -41.30 17.20 14.09
N THR A 111 -42.23 18.15 13.88
CA THR A 111 -42.91 18.87 14.96
C THR A 111 -43.78 17.93 15.82
N ALA A 112 -44.43 16.94 15.22
CA ALA A 112 -45.24 15.95 15.95
C ALA A 112 -44.39 15.01 16.83
N VAL A 113 -43.25 14.55 16.33
CA VAL A 113 -42.29 13.73 17.10
C VAL A 113 -41.70 14.56 18.25
N ASN A 114 -41.26 15.80 17.99
CA ASN A 114 -40.71 16.67 19.03
C ASN A 114 -41.74 17.00 20.13
N ALA A 115 -42.97 17.35 19.76
CA ALA A 115 -44.04 17.60 20.73
C ALA A 115 -44.39 16.37 21.58
N SER A 116 -44.19 15.16 21.05
CA SER A 116 -44.36 13.90 21.81
C SER A 116 -43.20 13.66 22.77
N LEU A 117 -41.97 13.99 22.37
CA LEU A 117 -40.77 13.92 23.22
C LEU A 117 -40.89 14.87 24.42
N GLU A 118 -41.21 16.14 24.17
CA GLU A 118 -41.42 17.14 25.24
C GLU A 118 -42.52 16.73 26.23
N ALA A 119 -43.59 16.09 25.75
CA ALA A 119 -44.66 15.60 26.61
C ALA A 119 -44.16 14.46 27.52
N GLN A 120 -43.39 13.51 26.97
CA GLN A 120 -42.79 12.42 27.73
C GLN A 120 -41.82 12.93 28.82
N GLU A 121 -41.10 14.03 28.57
CA GLU A 121 -40.22 14.67 29.55
C GLU A 121 -40.98 15.37 30.68
N LYS A 122 -42.11 16.01 30.37
CA LYS A 122 -42.99 16.64 31.39
C LYS A 122 -43.62 15.58 32.30
N LEU A 123 -44.04 14.45 31.74
CA LEU A 123 -44.59 13.31 32.49
C LEU A 123 -43.59 12.67 33.46
N CYS A 124 -42.29 12.63 33.14
CA CYS A 124 -41.30 11.98 34.01
C CYS A 124 -40.86 12.81 35.24
N HIS A 125 -41.35 14.04 35.38
CA HIS A 125 -41.09 14.90 36.56
C HIS A 125 -42.14 14.73 37.69
N TYR A 126 -43.26 14.04 37.46
CA TYR A 126 -44.29 13.80 38.48
C TYR A 126 -44.15 12.42 39.14
N SER A 127 -44.25 12.36 40.47
CA SER A 127 -43.93 11.17 41.26
C SER A 127 -45.07 10.14 41.35
N SER A 128 -44.95 9.07 40.57
CA SER A 128 -45.23 7.65 40.91
C SER A 128 -46.47 7.21 41.74
N GLN A 129 -47.54 8.00 41.93
CA GLN A 129 -48.65 7.58 42.83
C GLN A 129 -50.08 7.56 42.27
N GLU A 130 -50.37 8.04 41.05
CA GLU A 130 -51.73 7.99 40.46
C GLU A 130 -51.81 7.17 39.15
N TYR A 131 -51.58 5.86 39.26
CA TYR A 131 -51.57 4.93 38.12
C TYR A 131 -52.91 4.78 37.37
N ALA A 132 -54.01 5.37 37.86
CA ALA A 132 -55.31 5.36 37.18
C ALA A 132 -55.47 6.45 36.11
N HIS A 133 -54.79 7.60 36.24
CA HIS A 133 -54.88 8.70 35.26
C HIS A 133 -54.09 8.45 33.96
N LEU A 134 -53.14 7.52 33.98
CA LEU A 134 -52.19 7.25 32.87
C LEU A 134 -52.84 6.81 31.55
N LEU A 135 -54.03 6.19 31.59
CA LEU A 135 -54.79 5.89 30.37
C LEU A 135 -55.41 7.14 29.74
N GLY A 136 -55.71 8.17 30.54
CA GLY A 136 -56.19 9.47 30.06
C GLY A 136 -55.05 10.36 29.52
N GLU A 137 -53.86 10.30 30.12
CA GLU A 137 -52.72 11.14 29.69
C GLU A 137 -52.03 10.62 28.42
N ARG A 138 -51.98 9.29 28.20
CA ARG A 138 -51.53 8.72 26.91
C ARG A 138 -52.38 9.18 25.72
N ILE A 139 -53.63 9.61 25.95
CA ILE A 139 -54.48 10.16 24.89
C ILE A 139 -54.04 11.58 24.51
N ASN A 140 -53.24 12.28 25.34
CA ASN A 140 -52.84 13.67 25.09
C ASN A 140 -51.41 13.83 24.51
N THR A 141 -50.75 12.73 24.13
CA THR A 141 -49.51 12.75 23.33
C THR A 141 -49.83 12.59 21.83
N PRO A 142 -49.16 13.33 20.92
CA PRO A 142 -49.41 13.19 19.48
C PRO A 142 -49.09 11.79 18.91
N ILE A 143 -48.02 11.17 19.40
CA ILE A 143 -47.47 9.88 18.92
C ILE A 143 -46.95 9.07 20.13
N ASP A 144 -47.23 7.76 20.20
CA ASP A 144 -46.49 6.83 21.06
C ASP A 144 -45.11 6.58 20.44
N LEU A 145 -44.13 7.36 20.88
CA LEU A 145 -42.77 7.29 20.36
C LEU A 145 -42.12 5.91 20.56
N LYS A 146 -42.43 5.21 21.66
CA LYS A 146 -41.86 3.89 21.91
C LYS A 146 -42.39 2.88 20.90
N MET A 147 -43.71 2.82 20.72
CA MET A 147 -44.33 1.93 19.75
C MET A 147 -43.84 2.22 18.32
N LEU A 148 -43.62 3.50 17.99
CA LEU A 148 -43.09 3.92 16.69
C LEU A 148 -41.68 3.37 16.44
N ILE A 149 -40.80 3.43 17.43
CA ILE A 149 -39.45 2.84 17.32
C ILE A 149 -39.50 1.32 17.24
N ASP A 150 -40.22 0.67 18.16
CA ASP A 150 -40.29 -0.79 18.25
C ASP A 150 -40.80 -1.41 16.92
N GLU A 151 -41.74 -0.73 16.22
CA GLU A 151 -42.24 -1.14 14.91
C GLU A 151 -41.40 -0.68 13.69
N SER A 152 -40.54 0.34 13.82
CA SER A 152 -39.71 0.86 12.71
C SER A 152 -38.26 0.39 12.74
N ILE A 153 -37.73 -0.11 13.86
CA ILE A 153 -36.30 -0.42 14.02
C ILE A 153 -35.79 -1.49 13.04
N HIS A 154 -36.59 -2.53 12.76
CA HIS A 154 -36.24 -3.58 11.81
C HIS A 154 -36.22 -3.06 10.36
N GLN A 155 -37.16 -2.18 9.99
CA GLN A 155 -37.15 -1.51 8.70
C GLN A 155 -35.91 -0.61 8.58
N ALA A 156 -35.58 0.15 9.63
CA ALA A 156 -34.40 1.01 9.67
C ALA A 156 -33.09 0.21 9.50
N MET A 157 -32.93 -0.92 10.19
CA MET A 157 -31.78 -1.81 10.01
C MET A 157 -31.69 -2.36 8.58
N SER A 158 -32.81 -2.67 7.93
CA SER A 158 -32.81 -3.15 6.53
C SER A 158 -32.40 -2.10 5.49
N LEU A 159 -32.39 -0.81 5.87
CA LEU A 159 -31.88 0.28 5.03
C LEU A 159 -30.36 0.42 5.13
N LEU A 160 -29.71 -0.17 6.12
CA LEU A 160 -28.25 -0.06 6.29
C LEU A 160 -27.50 -0.89 5.23
N LYS A 161 -26.36 -0.37 4.81
CA LYS A 161 -25.35 -1.10 4.05
C LYS A 161 -24.00 -0.82 4.68
N ASP A 162 -23.33 -1.85 5.19
CA ASP A 162 -21.92 -1.72 5.54
C ASP A 162 -21.09 -1.87 4.26
N GLY A 163 -20.08 -1.01 4.04
CA GLY A 163 -19.51 -0.65 2.73
C GLY A 163 -19.19 -1.74 1.66
N GLN A 164 -17.91 -1.92 1.33
CA GLN A 164 -17.45 -2.87 0.29
C GLN A 164 -17.23 -4.27 0.89
N VAL A 165 -18.31 -4.94 1.30
CA VAL A 165 -18.24 -6.34 1.76
C VAL A 165 -18.38 -7.28 0.57
N GLY A 166 -17.34 -8.08 0.31
CA GLY A 166 -17.40 -9.18 -0.65
C GLY A 166 -18.12 -10.42 -0.10
N ASN A 167 -18.39 -10.47 1.21
CA ASN A 167 -18.97 -11.62 1.89
C ASN A 167 -20.29 -11.26 2.62
N ILE A 168 -21.33 -12.03 2.36
CA ILE A 168 -22.68 -11.82 2.94
C ILE A 168 -22.69 -12.15 4.44
N ASP A 169 -21.92 -13.17 4.86
CA ASP A 169 -21.91 -13.64 6.25
C ASP A 169 -21.51 -12.56 7.26
N GLU A 170 -20.56 -11.67 6.90
CA GLU A 170 -20.15 -10.54 7.75
C GLU A 170 -21.27 -9.49 7.93
N GLN A 171 -22.07 -9.28 6.89
CA GLN A 171 -23.18 -8.31 6.89
C GLN A 171 -24.30 -8.80 7.83
N ASP A 172 -24.61 -10.09 7.78
CA ASP A 172 -25.65 -10.72 8.61
C ASP A 172 -25.19 -10.81 10.08
N CYS A 173 -23.92 -11.11 10.34
CA CYS A 173 -23.33 -11.03 11.68
C CYS A 173 -23.46 -9.62 12.28
N ARG A 174 -23.16 -8.55 11.53
CA ARG A 174 -23.27 -7.17 12.06
C ARG A 174 -24.72 -6.75 12.30
N LEU A 175 -25.66 -7.22 11.48
CA LEU A 175 -27.09 -6.98 11.73
C LEU A 175 -27.56 -7.63 13.04
N LEU A 176 -27.11 -8.86 13.33
CA LEU A 176 -27.41 -9.54 14.59
C LEU A 176 -26.79 -8.81 15.80
N ASP A 177 -25.53 -8.37 15.71
CA ASP A 177 -24.87 -7.58 16.76
C ASP A 177 -25.67 -6.31 17.10
N ARG A 178 -26.10 -5.57 16.07
CA ARG A 178 -26.92 -4.35 16.24
C ARG A 178 -28.22 -4.67 16.97
N GLN A 179 -28.92 -5.72 16.56
CA GLN A 179 -30.17 -6.14 17.19
C GLN A 179 -29.96 -6.50 18.67
N LEU A 180 -28.89 -7.22 19.00
CA LEU A 180 -28.54 -7.56 20.38
C LEU A 180 -28.25 -6.32 21.24
N ILE A 181 -27.51 -5.34 20.73
CA ILE A 181 -27.22 -4.09 21.45
C ILE A 181 -28.51 -3.26 21.63
N LEU A 182 -29.32 -3.12 20.56
CA LEU A 182 -30.54 -2.32 20.56
C LEU A 182 -31.62 -2.90 21.49
N ASN A 183 -31.71 -4.21 21.63
CA ASN A 183 -32.64 -4.88 22.56
C ASN A 183 -32.48 -4.41 24.01
N ASP A 184 -31.28 -4.00 24.43
CA ASP A 184 -31.03 -3.43 25.75
C ASP A 184 -30.97 -1.90 25.72
N ALA A 185 -30.39 -1.30 24.67
CA ALA A 185 -30.31 0.16 24.54
C ALA A 185 -31.69 0.83 24.46
N LEU A 186 -32.68 0.22 23.81
CA LEU A 186 -34.05 0.75 23.73
C LEU A 186 -34.84 0.66 25.05
N LYS A 187 -34.30 -0.03 26.08
CA LYS A 187 -34.83 0.01 27.45
C LYS A 187 -34.29 1.20 28.25
N ASP A 188 -33.18 1.78 27.81
CA ASP A 188 -32.52 2.92 28.44
C ASP A 188 -33.19 4.25 28.02
N ARG A 189 -33.66 5.01 29.02
CA ARG A 189 -34.35 6.30 28.80
C ARG A 189 -33.42 7.36 28.23
N THR A 190 -32.14 7.32 28.56
CA THR A 190 -31.15 8.30 28.09
C THR A 190 -30.80 7.99 26.64
N PHE A 191 -30.57 6.71 26.30
CA PHE A 191 -30.33 6.28 24.91
C PHE A 191 -31.49 6.65 23.99
N THR A 192 -32.70 6.29 24.39
CA THR A 192 -33.91 6.61 23.60
C THR A 192 -34.11 8.13 23.46
N LYS A 193 -33.89 8.93 24.52
CA LYS A 193 -33.91 10.40 24.43
C LYS A 193 -32.90 10.96 23.41
N CYS A 194 -31.65 10.51 23.44
CA CYS A 194 -30.63 10.93 22.46
C CYS A 194 -31.02 10.54 21.03
N MET A 195 -31.54 9.33 20.83
CA MET A 195 -32.02 8.87 19.54
C MET A 195 -33.22 9.70 19.04
N TYR A 196 -34.19 10.04 19.91
CA TYR A 196 -35.32 10.89 19.53
C TYR A 196 -34.88 12.29 19.12
N LYS A 197 -33.96 12.93 19.84
CA LYS A 197 -33.38 14.22 19.44
C LYS A 197 -32.74 14.15 18.05
N PHE A 198 -31.93 13.13 17.79
CA PHE A 198 -31.30 12.93 16.47
C PHE A 198 -32.35 12.75 15.37
N ILE A 199 -33.38 11.93 15.61
CA ILE A 199 -34.49 11.71 14.68
C ILE A 199 -35.24 13.02 14.40
N VAL A 200 -35.53 13.82 15.42
CA VAL A 200 -36.13 15.15 15.26
C VAL A 200 -35.27 16.03 14.37
N ASN A 201 -33.96 16.13 14.63
CA ASN A 201 -33.03 16.94 13.83
C ASN A 201 -33.00 16.50 12.35
N VAL A 202 -32.95 15.19 12.07
CA VAL A 202 -33.00 14.65 10.71
C VAL A 202 -34.34 14.95 10.02
N LEU A 203 -35.46 14.83 10.73
CA LEU A 203 -36.78 15.13 10.18
C LEU A 203 -36.97 16.63 9.91
N THR A 204 -36.53 17.50 10.83
CA THR A 204 -36.54 18.96 10.66
C THR A 204 -35.73 19.37 9.43
N TRP A 205 -34.50 18.86 9.29
CA TRP A 205 -33.67 19.13 8.11
C TRP A 205 -34.35 18.69 6.81
N LYS A 206 -35.05 17.55 6.81
CA LYS A 206 -35.82 17.08 5.64
C LYS A 206 -37.05 17.93 5.33
N ASP A 207 -37.73 18.44 6.35
CA ASP A 207 -38.86 19.36 6.18
C ASP A 207 -38.37 20.71 5.62
N GLU A 208 -37.24 21.24 6.11
CA GLU A 208 -36.60 22.48 5.66
C GLU A 208 -35.97 22.39 4.25
N SER A 209 -35.36 21.25 3.93
CA SER A 209 -34.72 20.97 2.63
C SER A 209 -35.69 20.41 1.58
N SER A 210 -36.99 20.38 1.88
CA SER A 210 -38.01 19.81 1.01
C SER A 210 -38.25 20.69 -0.23
N VAL A 211 -38.07 20.11 -1.42
CA VAL A 211 -38.44 20.74 -2.71
C VAL A 211 -39.89 20.42 -3.11
N ALA A 212 -40.71 19.93 -2.18
CA ALA A 212 -42.10 19.60 -2.45
C ALA A 212 -42.95 20.86 -2.71
N THR A 213 -43.95 20.74 -3.58
CA THR A 213 -44.88 21.83 -3.93
C THR A 213 -45.94 22.12 -2.86
N TYR A 214 -45.86 21.49 -1.69
CA TYR A 214 -46.85 21.52 -0.62
C TYR A 214 -46.13 21.58 0.73
N SER A 215 -46.79 22.12 1.75
CA SER A 215 -46.16 22.30 3.07
C SER A 215 -45.91 20.94 3.75
N PRO A 216 -44.76 20.73 4.42
CA PRO A 216 -44.54 19.53 5.23
C PRO A 216 -45.62 19.26 6.30
N SER A 217 -46.34 20.30 6.74
CA SER A 217 -47.48 20.19 7.66
C SER A 217 -48.76 19.60 7.05
N GLU A 218 -48.91 19.62 5.73
CA GLU A 218 -50.13 19.16 5.03
C GLU A 218 -50.15 17.63 4.81
N TRP A 219 -49.11 16.91 5.25
CA TRP A 219 -48.95 15.47 5.00
C TRP A 219 -50.16 14.64 5.45
N LEU A 220 -50.77 14.98 6.59
CA LEU A 220 -51.90 14.26 7.17
C LEU A 220 -53.17 14.44 6.33
N SER A 221 -53.48 15.68 5.93
CA SER A 221 -54.61 16.01 5.07
C SER A 221 -54.44 15.42 3.66
N ARG A 222 -53.20 15.37 3.16
CA ARG A 222 -52.87 14.71 1.89
C ARG A 222 -53.07 13.20 1.97
N GLU A 223 -52.64 12.55 3.05
CA GLU A 223 -52.87 11.12 3.27
C GLU A 223 -54.36 10.81 3.43
N ALA A 224 -55.14 11.66 4.11
CA ALA A 224 -56.60 11.53 4.19
C ALA A 224 -57.28 11.59 2.81
N ALA A 225 -56.69 12.30 1.85
CA ALA A 225 -57.15 12.38 0.47
C ALA A 225 -56.62 11.23 -0.42
N GLN A 226 -55.70 10.38 0.06
CA GLN A 226 -55.25 9.18 -0.65
C GLN A 226 -56.21 8.01 -0.43
N ASP A 227 -57.37 8.06 -1.06
CA ASP A 227 -58.46 7.09 -0.93
C ASP A 227 -58.01 5.62 -0.99
N GLN A 228 -57.13 5.27 -1.95
CA GLN A 228 -56.56 3.91 -2.07
C GLN A 228 -55.76 3.51 -0.83
N ARG A 229 -54.87 4.39 -0.33
CA ARG A 229 -54.02 4.07 0.85
C ARG A 229 -54.86 3.87 2.10
N VAL A 230 -55.83 4.76 2.33
CA VAL A 230 -56.73 4.67 3.49
C VAL A 230 -57.64 3.44 3.39
N THR A 231 -58.00 3.00 2.18
CA THR A 231 -58.74 1.76 1.93
C THR A 231 -57.87 0.52 2.19
N ASP A 232 -56.64 0.48 1.69
CA ASP A 232 -55.66 -0.61 1.91
C ASP A 232 -55.15 -0.68 3.37
N ALA A 233 -55.27 0.41 4.12
CA ALA A 233 -55.06 0.47 5.55
C ALA A 233 -56.30 0.04 6.36
N GLY A 234 -57.49 0.05 5.77
CA GLY A 234 -58.77 -0.20 6.44
C GLY A 234 -59.23 0.95 7.35
N THR A 235 -58.31 1.61 8.06
CA THR A 235 -58.57 2.81 8.86
C THR A 235 -57.57 3.93 8.54
N PHE A 236 -58.00 5.18 8.72
CA PHE A 236 -57.15 6.35 8.56
C PHE A 236 -56.06 6.41 9.63
N ILE A 237 -56.32 5.90 10.85
CA ILE A 237 -55.32 5.74 11.91
C ILE A 237 -54.19 4.79 11.45
N GLU A 238 -54.52 3.66 10.82
CA GLU A 238 -53.53 2.72 10.26
C GLU A 238 -52.76 3.35 9.09
N SER A 239 -53.42 4.09 8.18
CA SER A 239 -52.74 4.79 7.07
C SER A 239 -51.75 5.83 7.60
N THR A 240 -52.19 6.63 8.57
CA THR A 240 -51.35 7.61 9.29
C THR A 240 -50.14 6.95 9.94
N TRP A 241 -50.34 5.80 10.60
CA TRP A 241 -49.26 5.04 11.24
C TRP A 241 -48.25 4.51 10.22
N ARG A 242 -48.70 3.98 9.08
CA ARG A 242 -47.81 3.55 7.99
C ARG A 242 -46.96 4.68 7.44
N VAL A 243 -47.53 5.88 7.25
CA VAL A 243 -46.78 7.08 6.81
C VAL A 243 -45.74 7.52 7.86
N LEU A 244 -46.09 7.51 9.15
CA LEU A 244 -45.14 7.82 10.21
C LEU A 244 -43.95 6.84 10.21
N LYS A 245 -44.22 5.52 10.13
CA LYS A 245 -43.16 4.51 10.04
C LYS A 245 -42.29 4.68 8.79
N GLN A 246 -42.90 4.96 7.63
CA GLN A 246 -42.18 5.21 6.38
C GLN A 246 -41.26 6.44 6.45
N LYS A 247 -41.70 7.53 7.11
CA LYS A 247 -40.89 8.75 7.27
C LYS A 247 -39.80 8.62 8.34
N VAL A 248 -40.04 7.85 9.40
CA VAL A 248 -39.16 7.76 10.57
C VAL A 248 -38.11 6.65 10.44
N ALA A 249 -38.41 5.53 9.76
CA ALA A 249 -37.43 4.46 9.57
C ALA A 249 -36.11 4.93 8.90
N PRO A 250 -36.10 5.80 7.88
CA PRO A 250 -34.85 6.38 7.35
C PRO A 250 -34.12 7.28 8.35
N ALA A 251 -34.83 7.98 9.25
CA ALA A 251 -34.20 8.82 10.27
C ALA A 251 -33.54 7.98 11.39
N ILE A 252 -34.18 6.87 11.79
CA ILE A 252 -33.56 5.85 12.65
C ILE A 252 -32.34 5.25 11.95
N ALA A 253 -32.42 4.96 10.65
CA ALA A 253 -31.30 4.40 9.89
C ALA A 253 -30.12 5.39 9.80
N CYS A 254 -30.37 6.71 9.66
CA CYS A 254 -29.33 7.73 9.80
C CYS A 254 -28.68 7.70 11.19
N PHE A 255 -29.48 7.59 12.26
CA PHE A 255 -28.95 7.48 13.63
C PHE A 255 -28.07 6.23 13.79
N LEU A 256 -28.49 5.08 13.26
CA LEU A 256 -27.71 3.84 13.33
C LEU A 256 -26.42 3.93 12.48
N ALA A 257 -26.46 4.49 11.28
CA ALA A 257 -25.27 4.67 10.44
C ALA A 257 -24.26 5.64 11.07
N PHE A 258 -24.74 6.70 11.72
CA PHE A 258 -23.92 7.62 12.51
C PHE A 258 -23.33 6.95 13.77
N SER A 259 -24.19 6.34 14.59
CA SER A 259 -23.83 5.82 15.91
C SER A 259 -23.05 4.50 15.87
N ASP A 260 -23.13 3.76 14.76
CA ASP A 260 -22.40 2.52 14.53
C ASP A 260 -21.24 2.63 13.51
N ARG A 261 -20.88 3.85 13.10
CA ARG A 261 -19.64 4.13 12.37
C ARG A 261 -18.46 3.52 13.12
N ASP A 262 -17.63 2.73 12.41
CA ASP A 262 -16.52 1.95 12.98
C ASP A 262 -16.94 1.03 14.15
N GLN A 263 -18.15 0.44 14.06
CA GLN A 263 -18.78 -0.41 15.07
C GLN A 263 -18.97 0.26 16.44
N ASN A 264 -19.10 1.59 16.49
CA ASN A 264 -19.13 2.37 17.72
C ASN A 264 -20.28 2.04 18.70
N LEU A 265 -21.34 1.32 18.30
CA LEU A 265 -22.31 0.75 19.26
C LEU A 265 -21.68 -0.28 20.21
N ASN A 266 -20.55 -0.90 19.83
CA ASN A 266 -19.82 -1.82 20.72
C ASN A 266 -19.30 -1.10 21.97
N CYS A 267 -19.01 0.21 21.89
CA CYS A 267 -18.62 1.03 23.04
C CYS A 267 -19.78 1.26 24.03
N TYR A 268 -21.02 1.38 23.55
CA TYR A 268 -22.20 1.49 24.43
C TYR A 268 -22.39 0.26 25.32
N ARG A 269 -21.99 -0.94 24.85
CA ARG A 269 -22.11 -2.20 25.61
C ARG A 269 -21.03 -2.36 26.71
N ARG A 270 -19.95 -1.58 26.67
CA ARG A 270 -18.85 -1.67 27.66
C ARG A 270 -19.16 -0.76 28.84
N ASP A 271 -19.30 -1.31 30.04
CA ASP A 271 -19.76 -0.56 31.22
C ASP A 271 -18.92 0.69 31.51
N GLY A 272 -17.59 0.62 31.35
CA GLY A 272 -16.68 1.76 31.51
C GLY A 272 -16.72 2.82 30.41
N LEU A 273 -17.36 2.55 29.27
CA LEU A 273 -17.50 3.50 28.14
C LEU A 273 -18.94 3.98 27.92
N ARG A 274 -19.94 3.25 28.42
CA ARG A 274 -21.37 3.54 28.21
C ARG A 274 -21.76 4.94 28.69
N GLY A 275 -21.27 5.36 29.85
CA GLY A 275 -21.52 6.70 30.40
C GLY A 275 -21.01 7.80 29.47
N LEU A 276 -19.74 7.71 29.07
CA LEU A 276 -19.11 8.65 28.14
C LEU A 276 -19.79 8.65 26.77
N TRP A 277 -20.07 7.47 26.20
CA TRP A 277 -20.80 7.31 24.93
C TRP A 277 -22.13 8.07 24.96
N MET A 278 -22.89 7.93 26.06
CA MET A 278 -24.17 8.61 26.24
C MET A 278 -24.06 10.12 26.38
N ARG A 279 -22.94 10.65 26.91
CA ARG A 279 -22.69 12.10 26.94
C ARG A 279 -22.14 12.64 25.62
N MET A 280 -21.43 11.83 24.85
CA MET A 280 -20.80 12.23 23.58
C MET A 280 -21.73 12.17 22.36
N VAL A 281 -22.74 11.30 22.33
CA VAL A 281 -23.57 11.08 21.12
C VAL A 281 -24.21 12.37 20.59
N GLU A 282 -24.70 13.24 21.47
CA GLU A 282 -25.31 14.53 21.09
C GLU A 282 -24.23 15.54 20.60
N PRO A 283 -23.18 15.87 21.37
CA PRO A 283 -22.02 16.66 20.92
C PRO A 283 -21.30 16.19 19.64
N ALA A 284 -21.24 14.88 19.40
CA ALA A 284 -20.65 14.30 18.19
C ALA A 284 -21.59 14.38 16.98
N SER A 285 -22.90 14.46 17.21
CA SER A 285 -23.93 14.56 16.17
C SER A 285 -24.28 15.99 15.78
N ASP A 286 -23.90 16.96 16.63
CA ASP A 286 -24.11 18.39 16.48
C ASP A 286 -23.73 18.82 15.06
N LEU A 287 -24.69 19.44 14.35
CA LEU A 287 -24.94 19.27 12.90
C LEU A 287 -23.83 19.81 11.98
N ASP A 288 -22.68 19.15 12.00
CA ASP A 288 -21.59 19.32 11.06
C ASP A 288 -21.92 18.71 9.68
N GLN A 289 -21.05 18.97 8.70
CA GLN A 289 -21.11 18.47 7.32
C GLN A 289 -21.38 16.96 7.19
N ILE A 290 -20.99 16.17 8.21
CA ILE A 290 -21.15 14.73 8.31
C ILE A 290 -22.63 14.33 8.33
N THR A 291 -23.41 14.92 9.24
CA THR A 291 -24.84 14.62 9.41
C THR A 291 -25.61 15.13 8.20
N GLU A 292 -25.25 16.29 7.63
CA GLU A 292 -25.82 16.74 6.35
C GLU A 292 -25.59 15.73 5.22
N ASN A 293 -24.37 15.19 5.08
CA ASN A 293 -24.05 14.26 4.00
C ASN A 293 -24.80 12.94 4.13
N LEU A 294 -24.93 12.43 5.36
CA LEU A 294 -25.79 11.28 5.68
C LEU A 294 -27.25 11.53 5.27
N VAL A 295 -27.82 12.69 5.61
CA VAL A 295 -29.23 12.98 5.31
C VAL A 295 -29.47 13.29 3.82
N LYS A 296 -28.56 14.01 3.14
CA LYS A 296 -28.60 14.23 1.67
C LYS A 296 -28.63 12.90 0.90
N GLY A 297 -27.92 11.89 1.39
CA GLY A 297 -27.92 10.52 0.85
C GLY A 297 -29.22 9.72 1.01
N THR A 298 -30.29 10.30 1.58
CA THR A 298 -31.60 9.65 1.78
C THR A 298 -32.73 10.20 0.91
N THR A 299 -32.40 10.87 -0.19
CA THR A 299 -33.35 11.64 -1.04
C THR A 299 -34.05 10.82 -2.13
N GLY A 300 -33.98 9.48 -2.10
CA GLY A 300 -34.72 8.57 -2.99
C GLY A 300 -35.44 7.43 -2.26
N GLU A 301 -36.57 6.95 -2.81
CA GLU A 301 -37.53 6.06 -2.11
C GLU A 301 -36.99 4.67 -1.68
N PHE A 302 -35.83 4.23 -2.19
CA PHE A 302 -35.23 2.92 -1.87
C PHE A 302 -33.71 2.99 -1.62
N GLN A 303 -33.19 4.16 -1.24
CA GLN A 303 -31.74 4.35 -1.09
C GLN A 303 -31.22 3.73 0.22
N ARG A 304 -30.31 2.75 0.11
CA ARG A 304 -29.59 2.21 1.27
C ARG A 304 -28.63 3.26 1.82
N ILE A 305 -28.56 3.35 3.15
CA ILE A 305 -27.69 4.26 3.88
C ILE A 305 -26.37 3.53 4.18
N GLU A 306 -25.26 4.11 3.74
CA GLU A 306 -23.94 3.53 3.99
C GLU A 306 -23.46 3.82 5.40
N VAL A 307 -23.04 2.78 6.12
CA VAL A 307 -22.30 2.90 7.38
C VAL A 307 -20.82 3.11 7.01
N ALA A 308 -20.44 4.38 6.85
CA ALA A 308 -19.11 4.76 6.39
C ALA A 308 -18.01 4.38 7.40
N SER A 309 -16.83 4.01 6.90
CA SER A 309 -15.61 3.94 7.72
C SER A 309 -15.06 5.35 7.99
N SER A 310 -14.30 5.54 9.07
CA SER A 310 -13.48 6.74 9.29
C SER A 310 -12.02 6.63 8.86
N SER A 311 -11.55 5.43 8.50
CA SER A 311 -10.18 5.24 8.03
C SER A 311 -9.90 5.90 6.68
N CYS A 312 -8.68 6.41 6.51
CA CYS A 312 -8.23 7.09 5.29
C CYS A 312 -8.16 6.19 4.05
N ASP A 313 -8.23 4.86 4.21
CA ASP A 313 -8.30 3.86 3.14
C ASP A 313 -9.63 3.10 3.06
N GLY A 314 -10.61 3.46 3.90
CA GLY A 314 -11.94 2.84 3.92
C GLY A 314 -12.01 1.45 4.55
N HIS A 315 -10.94 0.91 5.15
CA HIS A 315 -11.01 -0.35 5.88
C HIS A 315 -11.95 -0.25 7.09
N ARG A 316 -12.62 -1.35 7.44
CA ARG A 316 -13.45 -1.40 8.66
C ARG A 316 -12.63 -1.81 9.86
N PHE A 317 -12.87 -1.16 10.99
CA PHE A 317 -12.36 -1.55 12.29
C PHE A 317 -13.47 -1.40 13.35
N ALA A 318 -13.22 -1.94 14.55
CA ALA A 318 -14.04 -1.68 15.72
C ALA A 318 -13.32 -0.65 16.59
N CYS A 319 -13.96 0.50 16.82
CA CYS A 319 -13.40 1.55 17.64
C CYS A 319 -13.27 1.10 19.11
N ARG A 320 -12.28 1.66 19.82
CA ARG A 320 -12.07 1.45 21.25
C ARG A 320 -12.46 2.65 22.09
N PHE A 321 -12.67 3.80 21.45
CA PHE A 321 -13.07 5.04 22.07
C PHE A 321 -14.40 5.55 21.48
N PRO A 322 -15.36 6.05 22.30
CA PRO A 322 -16.63 6.55 21.79
C PRO A 322 -16.45 7.72 20.81
N PHE A 323 -16.98 7.58 19.59
CA PHE A 323 -16.99 8.63 18.56
C PHE A 323 -15.60 9.25 18.26
N SER A 324 -14.53 8.45 18.32
CA SER A 324 -13.14 8.89 18.08
C SER A 324 -12.97 9.67 16.78
N TRP A 325 -13.65 9.23 15.70
CA TRP A 325 -13.67 9.94 14.42
C TRP A 325 -14.26 11.35 14.48
N ALA A 326 -15.27 11.60 15.33
CA ALA A 326 -15.87 12.93 15.49
C ALA A 326 -14.93 13.88 16.23
N VAL A 327 -14.20 13.35 17.22
CA VAL A 327 -13.15 14.10 17.93
C VAL A 327 -12.01 14.46 16.99
N VAL A 328 -11.50 13.48 16.23
CA VAL A 328 -10.42 13.70 15.25
C VAL A 328 -10.83 14.74 14.20
N GLU A 329 -12.04 14.65 13.64
CA GLU A 329 -12.51 15.64 12.67
C GLU A 329 -12.65 17.05 13.26
N ARG A 330 -13.13 17.17 14.52
CA ARG A 330 -13.21 18.47 15.20
C ARG A 330 -11.83 19.07 15.46
N LEU A 331 -10.86 18.27 15.89
CA LEU A 331 -9.45 18.67 16.10
C LEU A 331 -8.78 19.10 14.79
N GLU A 332 -9.02 18.38 13.70
CA GLU A 332 -8.55 18.76 12.36
C GLU A 332 -9.17 20.08 11.89
N ARG A 333 -10.48 20.27 12.08
CA ARG A 333 -11.18 21.51 11.70
C ARG A 333 -10.67 22.73 12.48
N ILE A 334 -10.27 22.58 13.75
CA ILE A 334 -9.61 23.65 14.52
C ILE A 334 -8.19 23.89 13.98
N CYS A 335 -7.38 22.83 13.85
CA CYS A 335 -6.00 22.90 13.37
C CYS A 335 -5.83 23.48 11.95
N ASN A 336 -6.86 23.38 11.10
CA ASN A 336 -6.83 23.87 9.72
C ASN A 336 -7.35 25.30 9.56
N LYS A 337 -8.11 25.83 10.53
CA LYS A 337 -8.69 27.18 10.48
C LYS A 337 -7.78 28.24 11.10
N GLU A 338 -7.06 27.89 12.16
CA GLU A 338 -6.20 28.84 12.88
C GLU A 338 -4.86 29.07 12.16
N GLN A 339 -4.51 30.33 11.92
CA GLN A 339 -3.24 30.72 11.31
C GLN A 339 -2.05 30.59 12.29
N GLN A 340 -2.31 30.65 13.59
CA GLN A 340 -1.32 30.43 14.64
C GLN A 340 -1.28 28.96 15.06
N ARG A 341 -0.09 28.37 15.09
CA ARG A 341 0.14 26.93 15.34
C ARG A 341 0.60 26.64 16.78
N GLU A 342 0.11 27.42 17.73
CA GLU A 342 0.43 27.25 19.16
C GLU A 342 -0.48 26.17 19.76
N ALA A 343 0.13 25.05 20.19
CA ALA A 343 -0.61 23.86 20.66
C ALA A 343 -1.54 24.18 21.84
N GLU A 344 -1.06 24.92 22.83
CA GLU A 344 -1.81 25.33 24.02
C GLU A 344 -3.11 26.07 23.64
N ARG A 345 -3.02 27.07 22.76
CA ARG A 345 -4.18 27.84 22.29
C ARG A 345 -5.18 26.97 21.50
N LEU A 346 -4.69 26.04 20.69
CA LEU A 346 -5.55 25.10 19.95
C LEU A 346 -6.25 24.11 20.91
N MET A 347 -5.59 23.71 21.99
CA MET A 347 -6.18 22.90 23.06
C MET A 347 -7.26 23.66 23.82
N GLU A 348 -7.00 24.91 24.23
CA GLU A 348 -8.00 25.77 24.88
C GLU A 348 -9.22 25.99 23.99
N LEU A 349 -9.04 26.20 22.68
CA LEU A 349 -10.15 26.30 21.72
C LEU A 349 -10.94 25.00 21.64
N PHE A 350 -10.27 23.83 21.59
CA PHE A 350 -10.93 22.54 21.58
C PHE A 350 -11.77 22.30 22.84
N LEU A 351 -11.16 22.45 24.02
CA LEU A 351 -11.80 22.20 25.32
C LEU A 351 -12.95 23.19 25.58
N ASN A 352 -12.68 24.49 25.48
CA ASN A 352 -13.64 25.51 25.91
C ASN A 352 -14.70 25.84 24.85
N SER A 353 -14.36 25.75 23.56
CA SER A 353 -15.21 26.23 22.45
C SER A 353 -15.92 25.11 21.67
N THR A 354 -15.81 23.84 22.09
CA THR A 354 -16.56 22.74 21.46
C THR A 354 -17.33 21.89 22.49
N PRO A 355 -18.60 21.53 22.24
CA PRO A 355 -19.36 20.69 23.16
C PRO A 355 -18.70 19.33 23.43
N ILE A 356 -18.01 18.78 22.43
CA ILE A 356 -17.29 17.49 22.56
C ILE A 356 -16.04 17.62 23.43
N GLY A 357 -15.30 18.74 23.33
CA GLY A 357 -14.18 19.04 24.22
C GLY A 357 -14.61 19.24 25.66
N GLN A 358 -15.73 19.94 25.89
CA GLN A 358 -16.31 20.13 27.23
C GLN A 358 -16.68 18.80 27.90
N VAL A 359 -17.35 17.88 27.18
CA VAL A 359 -17.68 16.54 27.72
C VAL A 359 -16.43 15.74 28.07
N LEU A 360 -15.35 15.87 27.29
CA LEU A 360 -14.07 15.22 27.57
C LEU A 360 -13.26 15.92 28.68
N GLN A 361 -13.53 17.19 28.97
CA GLN A 361 -12.92 17.92 30.08
C GLN A 361 -13.46 17.46 31.44
N ASP A 362 -14.71 16.99 31.49
CA ASP A 362 -15.34 16.40 32.68
C ASP A 362 -14.86 14.97 33.00
N GLU A 363 -14.14 14.30 32.09
CA GLU A 363 -13.66 12.92 32.29
C GLU A 363 -12.19 12.88 32.73
N GLU A 364 -11.83 11.88 33.53
CA GLU A 364 -10.44 11.60 33.91
C GLU A 364 -9.65 10.95 32.77
N ALA A 365 -8.37 11.32 32.62
CA ALA A 365 -7.48 10.77 31.60
C ALA A 365 -6.99 9.34 31.92
N ILE A 366 -7.90 8.37 31.96
CA ILE A 366 -7.59 6.97 32.27
C ILE A 366 -6.74 6.34 31.14
N PRO A 367 -5.60 5.66 31.42
CA PRO A 367 -4.70 5.13 30.38
C PRO A 367 -5.35 4.22 29.33
N ASP A 368 -6.28 3.34 29.73
CA ASP A 368 -7.02 2.47 28.80
C ASP A 368 -7.89 3.25 27.82
N LEU A 369 -8.43 4.39 28.26
CA LEU A 369 -9.32 5.25 27.47
C LEU A 369 -8.50 6.11 26.50
N VAL A 370 -7.39 6.69 26.95
CA VAL A 370 -6.42 7.40 26.10
C VAL A 370 -5.79 6.44 25.09
N GLY A 371 -5.44 5.22 25.51
CA GLY A 371 -4.94 4.16 24.63
C GLY A 371 -5.97 3.70 23.59
N GLY A 372 -7.25 3.65 23.98
CA GLY A 372 -8.37 3.43 23.07
C GLY A 372 -8.48 4.53 22.00
N PHE A 373 -8.27 5.80 22.38
CA PHE A 373 -8.24 6.90 21.42
C PHE A 373 -7.02 6.82 20.50
N CYS A 374 -5.82 6.55 21.03
CA CYS A 374 -4.60 6.38 20.23
C CYS A 374 -4.74 5.24 19.21
N HIS A 375 -5.31 4.10 19.62
CA HIS A 375 -5.62 2.98 18.74
C HIS A 375 -6.49 3.41 17.55
N ASP A 376 -7.60 4.11 17.83
CA ASP A 376 -8.53 4.55 16.81
C ASP A 376 -7.92 5.62 15.90
N LEU A 377 -7.23 6.60 16.47
CA LEU A 377 -6.55 7.68 15.75
C LEU A 377 -5.55 7.14 14.71
N VAL A 378 -4.75 6.14 15.07
CA VAL A 378 -3.82 5.50 14.13
C VAL A 378 -4.56 4.78 13.01
N ARG A 379 -5.67 4.09 13.30
CA ARG A 379 -6.53 3.45 12.28
C ARG A 379 -7.28 4.44 11.39
N ILE A 380 -7.65 5.61 11.91
CA ILE A 380 -8.27 6.71 11.16
C ILE A 380 -7.26 7.28 10.16
N ARG A 381 -6.03 7.55 10.61
CA ARG A 381 -5.06 8.38 9.87
C ARG A 381 -4.04 7.59 9.05
N ILE A 382 -3.77 6.32 9.36
CA ILE A 382 -2.80 5.48 8.63
C ILE A 382 -3.51 4.31 7.94
N ALA A 383 -3.21 4.09 6.67
CA ALA A 383 -3.80 3.02 5.86
C ALA A 383 -3.28 1.63 6.25
N ARG A 384 -4.16 0.62 6.16
CA ARG A 384 -3.86 -0.82 6.31
C ARG A 384 -3.18 -1.21 7.63
N VAL A 385 -3.59 -0.58 8.73
CA VAL A 385 -3.05 -0.85 10.08
C VAL A 385 -3.59 -2.18 10.64
N THR A 386 -2.69 -3.06 11.05
CA THR A 386 -3.01 -4.33 11.73
C THR A 386 -2.98 -4.18 13.25
N GLU A 387 -3.54 -5.16 13.97
CA GLU A 387 -3.46 -5.20 15.44
C GLU A 387 -2.00 -5.31 15.94
N GLU A 388 -1.15 -6.06 15.24
CA GLU A 388 0.29 -6.19 15.57
C GLU A 388 1.01 -4.83 15.52
N MET A 389 0.68 -3.98 14.53
CA MET A 389 1.22 -2.62 14.45
C MET A 389 0.72 -1.73 15.60
N LEU A 390 -0.52 -1.93 16.06
CA LEU A 390 -1.10 -1.16 17.16
C LEU A 390 -0.54 -1.60 18.52
N GLN A 391 -0.19 -2.87 18.68
CA GLN A 391 0.55 -3.39 19.85
C GLN A 391 1.95 -2.75 19.96
N VAL A 392 2.56 -2.31 18.85
CA VAL A 392 3.80 -1.52 18.85
C VAL A 392 3.52 -0.03 19.08
N LEU A 393 2.63 0.57 18.30
CA LEU A 393 2.47 2.03 18.25
C LEU A 393 1.77 2.60 19.48
N VAL A 394 0.70 1.98 19.97
CA VAL A 394 -0.11 2.55 21.07
C VAL A 394 0.68 2.65 22.38
N PRO A 395 1.45 1.63 22.83
CA PRO A 395 2.27 1.76 24.03
C PRO A 395 3.34 2.86 23.94
N VAL A 396 3.99 3.01 22.77
CA VAL A 396 5.01 4.06 22.56
C VAL A 396 4.36 5.45 22.54
N MET A 397 3.17 5.59 21.95
CA MET A 397 2.39 6.83 22.05
C MET A 397 2.06 7.18 23.51
N LEU A 398 1.56 6.21 24.30
CA LEU A 398 1.22 6.42 25.72
C LEU A 398 2.43 6.83 26.58
N ARG A 399 3.62 6.26 26.34
CA ARG A 399 4.86 6.72 27.00
C ARG A 399 5.21 8.14 26.60
N GLY A 400 5.17 8.45 25.30
CA GLY A 400 5.39 9.81 24.78
C GLY A 400 4.40 10.86 25.31
N LEU A 401 3.23 10.45 25.80
CA LEU A 401 2.23 11.30 26.45
C LEU A 401 2.43 11.47 27.96
N SER A 402 3.27 10.66 28.61
CA SER A 402 3.37 10.63 30.08
C SER A 402 3.83 11.97 30.69
N ASP A 403 4.63 12.75 29.94
CA ASP A 403 5.07 14.10 30.32
C ASP A 403 4.18 15.23 29.79
N ARG A 404 3.19 14.92 28.93
CA ARG A 404 2.37 15.91 28.18
C ARG A 404 0.88 15.90 28.57
N ALA A 405 0.35 14.75 28.97
CA ALA A 405 -1.08 14.58 29.22
C ALA A 405 -1.56 15.42 30.41
N GLY A 406 -2.56 16.27 30.17
CA GLY A 406 -3.30 16.93 31.24
C GLY A 406 -4.14 15.96 32.06
N THR A 407 -4.63 16.41 33.22
CA THR A 407 -5.41 15.56 34.15
C THR A 407 -6.80 15.17 33.62
N CYS A 408 -7.36 15.94 32.68
CA CYS A 408 -8.63 15.61 32.01
C CYS A 408 -8.41 14.91 30.67
N LEU A 409 -9.35 14.04 30.31
CA LEU A 409 -9.31 13.24 29.10
C LEU A 409 -9.23 14.11 27.83
N GLY A 410 -9.91 15.24 27.80
CA GLY A 410 -9.88 16.17 26.66
C GLY A 410 -8.48 16.67 26.34
N ALA A 411 -7.67 16.97 27.35
CA ALA A 411 -6.28 17.38 27.17
C ALA A 411 -5.41 16.20 26.69
N ALA A 412 -5.54 15.02 27.31
CA ALA A 412 -4.83 13.82 26.89
C ALA A 412 -5.16 13.39 25.44
N VAL A 413 -6.41 13.57 25.00
CA VAL A 413 -6.88 13.30 23.64
C VAL A 413 -6.37 14.34 22.64
N PHE A 414 -6.33 15.63 23.01
CA PHE A 414 -5.67 16.67 22.21
C PHE A 414 -4.18 16.36 22.01
N GLU A 415 -3.46 16.07 23.10
CA GLU A 415 -2.03 15.73 23.06
C GLU A 415 -1.78 14.45 22.27
N SER A 416 -2.64 13.44 22.36
CA SER A 416 -2.58 12.23 21.53
C SER A 416 -2.64 12.56 20.02
N PHE A 417 -3.53 13.47 19.63
CA PHE A 417 -3.66 13.94 18.26
C PHE A 417 -2.47 14.81 17.83
N TRP A 418 -1.98 15.70 18.69
CA TRP A 418 -0.85 16.57 18.40
C TRP A 418 0.45 15.77 18.26
N LEU A 419 0.71 14.85 19.18
CA LEU A 419 1.82 13.90 19.14
C LEU A 419 1.75 13.01 17.90
N PHE A 420 0.55 12.54 17.51
CA PHE A 420 0.39 11.82 16.25
C PHE A 420 0.80 12.69 15.04
N LYS A 421 0.36 13.95 15.02
CA LYS A 421 0.67 14.90 13.93
C LYS A 421 2.19 15.14 13.82
N GLU A 422 2.86 15.33 14.95
CA GLU A 422 4.31 15.49 15.09
C GLU A 422 5.11 14.28 14.56
N PHE A 423 4.68 13.05 14.89
CA PHE A 423 5.40 11.80 14.56
C PHE A 423 4.74 10.95 13.44
N SER A 424 3.84 11.54 12.66
CA SER A 424 3.02 10.84 11.65
C SER A 424 3.85 10.15 10.56
N GLN A 425 4.99 10.73 10.16
CA GLN A 425 5.89 10.15 9.16
C GLN A 425 6.63 8.92 9.71
N GLN A 426 7.12 8.99 10.94
CA GLN A 426 7.81 7.90 11.65
C GLN A 426 6.87 6.69 11.78
N MET A 427 5.65 6.90 12.26
CA MET A 427 4.65 5.83 12.41
C MET A 427 4.23 5.24 11.04
N THR A 428 4.16 6.07 9.99
CA THR A 428 3.88 5.59 8.63
C THR A 428 5.04 4.76 8.05
N LEU A 429 6.29 5.01 8.45
CA LEU A 429 7.43 4.16 8.07
C LEU A 429 7.37 2.80 8.80
N VAL A 430 7.06 2.79 10.10
CA VAL A 430 6.85 1.56 10.89
C VAL A 430 5.79 0.67 10.25
N THR A 431 4.58 1.19 10.01
CA THR A 431 3.50 0.37 9.44
C THR A 431 3.84 -0.14 8.04
N ARG A 432 4.42 0.71 7.16
CA ARG A 432 4.82 0.30 5.81
C ARG A 432 5.91 -0.78 5.81
N LEU A 433 6.90 -0.71 6.70
CA LEU A 433 7.96 -1.72 6.75
C LEU A 433 7.42 -3.05 7.31
N MET A 434 6.63 -3.01 8.39
CA MET A 434 5.97 -4.20 8.94
C MET A 434 5.00 -4.86 7.94
N GLN A 435 4.34 -4.08 7.07
CA GLN A 435 3.52 -4.63 5.96
C GLN A 435 4.35 -5.34 4.88
N LYS A 436 5.60 -4.91 4.66
CA LYS A 436 6.50 -5.51 3.66
C LYS A 436 7.29 -6.69 4.21
N VAL A 437 7.57 -6.69 5.50
CA VAL A 437 8.37 -7.69 6.20
C VAL A 437 7.56 -8.16 7.42
N PRO A 438 6.61 -9.09 7.24
CA PRO A 438 5.80 -9.60 8.34
C PRO A 438 6.68 -10.36 9.35
N GLY A 439 6.34 -10.24 10.64
CA GLY A 439 7.10 -10.86 11.74
C GLY A 439 8.24 -10.01 12.33
N LEU A 440 8.38 -8.73 11.94
CA LEU A 440 9.27 -7.80 12.65
C LEU A 440 8.75 -7.51 14.08
N ALA A 441 9.41 -8.10 15.07
CA ALA A 441 9.09 -7.92 16.49
C ALA A 441 9.94 -6.80 17.10
N LEU A 442 9.46 -5.55 16.99
CA LEU A 442 10.16 -4.39 17.57
C LEU A 442 10.24 -4.53 19.11
N PRO A 443 11.33 -4.08 19.76
CA PRO A 443 11.50 -4.15 21.21
C PRO A 443 10.68 -3.06 21.90
N VAL A 444 9.35 -3.14 21.84
CA VAL A 444 8.40 -2.10 22.27
C VAL A 444 8.70 -1.57 23.68
N ASP A 445 9.12 -2.42 24.61
CA ASP A 445 9.43 -2.09 26.00
C ASP A 445 10.71 -1.25 26.21
N ARG A 446 11.51 -1.04 25.15
CA ARG A 446 12.76 -0.26 25.19
C ARG A 446 12.69 1.09 24.46
N ILE A 447 11.51 1.44 23.94
CA ILE A 447 11.28 2.63 23.10
C ILE A 447 10.46 3.63 23.92
N ASP A 448 11.10 4.56 24.59
CA ASP A 448 10.41 5.51 25.47
C ASP A 448 9.70 6.61 24.67
N ARG A 449 10.20 6.95 23.48
CA ARG A 449 9.69 8.05 22.66
C ARG A 449 9.46 7.66 21.20
N LEU A 450 8.43 8.25 20.58
CA LEU A 450 8.14 8.07 19.15
C LEU A 450 9.29 8.52 18.23
N GLY A 451 10.19 9.40 18.71
CA GLY A 451 11.40 9.80 18.00
C GLY A 451 12.45 8.69 17.85
N GLU A 452 12.43 7.68 18.72
CA GLU A 452 13.34 6.52 18.70
C GLU A 452 12.83 5.40 17.77
N LEU A 453 11.56 5.45 17.35
CA LEU A 453 10.96 4.44 16.46
C LEU A 453 11.76 4.19 15.16
N PRO A 454 12.29 5.20 14.43
CA PRO A 454 13.02 4.95 13.19
C PRO A 454 14.30 4.14 13.40
N GLU A 455 15.04 4.43 14.47
CA GLU A 455 16.28 3.72 14.83
C GLU A 455 15.96 2.29 15.26
N ALA A 456 15.06 2.11 16.24
CA ALA A 456 14.65 0.79 16.71
C ALA A 456 14.02 -0.09 15.60
N LEU A 457 13.27 0.51 14.67
CA LEU A 457 12.73 -0.16 13.48
C LEU A 457 13.84 -0.65 12.55
N PHE A 458 14.85 0.20 12.31
CA PHE A 458 15.99 -0.16 11.47
C PHE A 458 16.85 -1.25 12.11
N GLU A 459 17.17 -1.14 13.41
CA GLU A 459 17.91 -2.17 14.14
C GLU A 459 17.18 -3.52 14.11
N THR A 460 15.88 -3.54 14.39
CA THR A 460 15.05 -4.76 14.32
C THR A 460 15.05 -5.38 12.92
N PHE A 461 14.93 -4.55 11.88
CA PHE A 461 14.97 -5.01 10.48
C PHE A 461 16.36 -5.52 10.07
N HIS A 462 17.41 -4.84 10.48
CA HIS A 462 18.81 -5.23 10.28
C HIS A 462 19.10 -6.58 10.96
N GLU A 463 18.70 -6.76 12.22
CA GLU A 463 18.82 -8.04 12.93
C GLU A 463 18.02 -9.16 12.24
N HIS A 464 16.77 -8.91 11.81
CA HIS A 464 15.95 -9.88 11.08
C HIS A 464 16.61 -10.38 9.80
N LEU A 465 17.24 -9.48 9.03
CA LEU A 465 18.03 -9.85 7.86
C LEU A 465 19.29 -10.65 8.23
N ILE A 466 19.98 -10.28 9.32
CA ILE A 466 21.22 -10.91 9.75
C ILE A 466 21.02 -12.33 10.28
N GLN A 467 19.97 -12.56 11.06
CA GLN A 467 19.65 -13.89 11.62
C GLN A 467 19.40 -14.93 10.52
N ARG A 468 19.04 -14.49 9.30
CA ARG A 468 18.81 -15.34 8.13
C ARG A 468 20.06 -15.58 7.28
N CYS A 469 21.14 -14.81 7.46
CA CYS A 469 22.39 -14.95 6.69
C CYS A 469 22.95 -16.39 6.62
N PRO A 470 23.02 -17.18 7.71
CA PRO A 470 23.61 -18.51 7.67
C PRO A 470 22.83 -19.53 6.84
N ARG A 471 21.61 -19.19 6.41
CA ARG A 471 20.71 -20.06 5.63
C ARG A 471 20.63 -19.67 4.14
N LEU A 472 21.36 -18.63 3.72
CA LEU A 472 21.38 -18.14 2.33
C LEU A 472 22.30 -18.94 1.41
N ASN A 473 22.80 -20.10 1.86
CA ASN A 473 23.35 -21.14 1.00
C ASN A 473 22.25 -21.80 0.14
N VAL A 474 21.03 -21.96 0.67
CA VAL A 474 19.86 -22.47 -0.07
C VAL A 474 19.29 -21.40 -1.01
N ALA A 475 19.01 -21.76 -2.27
CA ALA A 475 18.47 -20.86 -3.30
C ALA A 475 17.14 -20.19 -2.89
N GLU A 476 16.16 -20.97 -2.43
CA GLU A 476 14.85 -20.44 -2.00
C GLU A 476 14.98 -19.38 -0.89
N ASN A 477 15.79 -19.64 0.14
CA ASN A 477 16.07 -18.68 1.22
C ASN A 477 16.73 -17.40 0.69
N ARG A 478 17.65 -17.54 -0.28
CA ARG A 478 18.35 -16.43 -0.95
C ARG A 478 17.39 -15.59 -1.79
N SER A 479 16.51 -16.21 -2.59
CA SER A 479 15.46 -15.50 -3.33
C SER A 479 14.50 -14.75 -2.39
N GLN A 480 14.07 -15.39 -1.29
CA GLN A 480 13.23 -14.76 -0.27
C GLN A 480 13.92 -13.53 0.35
N TRP A 481 15.19 -13.65 0.75
CA TRP A 481 15.96 -12.55 1.34
C TRP A 481 16.18 -11.38 0.36
N ILE A 482 16.49 -11.67 -0.90
CA ILE A 482 16.59 -10.66 -1.97
C ILE A 482 15.26 -9.92 -2.12
N ASN A 483 14.14 -10.64 -2.19
CA ASN A 483 12.81 -10.05 -2.29
C ASN A 483 12.46 -9.16 -1.07
N ASP A 484 12.80 -9.60 0.14
CA ASP A 484 12.53 -8.84 1.37
C ASP A 484 13.31 -7.51 1.40
N VAL A 485 14.58 -7.51 0.97
CA VAL A 485 15.38 -6.28 0.83
C VAL A 485 14.85 -5.40 -0.29
N GLU A 486 14.60 -5.95 -1.48
CA GLU A 486 14.14 -5.21 -2.66
C GLU A 486 12.80 -4.51 -2.43
N ASN A 487 11.84 -5.19 -1.78
CA ASN A 487 10.56 -4.60 -1.39
C ASN A 487 10.68 -3.49 -0.33
N SER A 488 11.76 -3.50 0.46
CA SER A 488 11.99 -2.57 1.57
C SER A 488 12.83 -1.35 1.17
N LEU A 489 13.59 -1.41 0.06
CA LEU A 489 14.46 -0.35 -0.45
C LEU A 489 13.87 1.08 -0.34
N PRO A 490 12.68 1.41 -0.87
CA PRO A 490 12.16 2.79 -0.83
C PRO A 490 11.76 3.24 0.58
N ILE A 491 11.40 2.30 1.47
CA ILE A 491 11.00 2.60 2.85
C ILE A 491 12.25 2.85 3.69
N VAL A 492 13.25 1.98 3.58
CA VAL A 492 14.51 2.07 4.33
C VAL A 492 15.35 3.26 3.85
N ALA A 493 15.40 3.54 2.54
CA ALA A 493 16.04 4.75 2.02
C ALA A 493 15.36 6.02 2.56
N SER A 494 14.03 6.05 2.62
CA SER A 494 13.29 7.17 3.24
C SER A 494 13.59 7.29 4.74
N LEU A 495 13.64 6.17 5.46
CA LEU A 495 13.96 6.13 6.88
C LEU A 495 15.35 6.72 7.15
N ILE A 496 16.38 6.22 6.47
CA ILE A 496 17.77 6.66 6.62
C ILE A 496 17.92 8.12 6.20
N ASN A 497 17.31 8.55 5.09
CA ASN A 497 17.45 9.93 4.62
C ASN A 497 16.80 10.99 5.53
N ASN A 498 15.83 10.59 6.37
CA ASN A 498 15.14 11.52 7.29
C ASN A 498 15.58 11.37 8.76
N TYR A 499 16.04 10.18 9.17
CA TYR A 499 16.30 9.82 10.57
C TYR A 499 17.60 9.00 10.78
N GLY A 500 18.40 8.80 9.74
CA GLY A 500 19.59 7.96 9.77
C GLY A 500 20.76 8.55 10.57
N ASN A 501 21.39 7.70 11.38
CA ASN A 501 22.68 7.99 12.00
C ASN A 501 23.83 7.25 11.27
N ASN A 502 25.08 7.56 11.64
CA ASN A 502 26.27 7.03 10.99
C ASN A 502 26.33 5.49 10.99
N ALA A 503 25.87 4.84 12.06
CA ALA A 503 25.85 3.38 12.15
C ALA A 503 24.81 2.78 11.18
N MET A 504 23.61 3.36 11.11
CA MET A 504 22.54 2.95 10.19
C MET A 504 22.98 3.07 8.73
N HIS A 505 23.61 4.19 8.34
CA HIS A 505 24.17 4.36 6.98
C HIS A 505 25.20 3.28 6.65
N SER A 506 26.19 3.04 7.54
CA SER A 506 27.23 2.00 7.32
C SER A 506 26.66 0.58 7.25
N GLN A 507 25.73 0.24 8.14
CA GLN A 507 25.05 -1.05 8.18
C GLN A 507 24.22 -1.27 6.89
N TRP A 508 23.47 -0.27 6.45
CA TRP A 508 22.67 -0.36 5.24
C TRP A 508 23.53 -0.46 3.97
N GLN A 509 24.63 0.30 3.88
CA GLN A 509 25.56 0.19 2.75
C GLN A 509 26.17 -1.23 2.63
N LYS A 510 26.47 -1.90 3.75
CA LYS A 510 26.93 -3.31 3.74
C LYS A 510 25.82 -4.26 3.27
N ILE A 511 24.58 -4.08 3.75
CA ILE A 511 23.42 -4.85 3.27
C ILE A 511 23.20 -4.63 1.77
N LEU A 512 23.27 -3.39 1.29
CA LEU A 512 23.15 -3.07 -0.14
C LEU A 512 24.28 -3.71 -0.96
N CYS A 513 25.55 -3.59 -0.53
CA CYS A 513 26.68 -4.24 -1.18
C CYS A 513 26.45 -5.75 -1.33
N TRP A 514 26.00 -6.40 -0.26
CA TRP A 514 25.75 -7.83 -0.28
C TRP A 514 24.49 -8.21 -1.07
N PHE A 515 23.42 -7.42 -1.01
CA PHE A 515 22.24 -7.57 -1.86
C PHE A 515 22.58 -7.49 -3.35
N LEU A 516 23.40 -6.51 -3.75
CA LEU A 516 23.86 -6.38 -5.14
C LEU A 516 24.70 -7.58 -5.57
N PHE A 517 25.55 -8.11 -4.69
CA PHE A 517 26.31 -9.33 -4.94
C PHE A 517 25.40 -10.57 -5.06
N LEU A 518 24.46 -10.75 -4.14
CA LEU A 518 23.53 -11.87 -4.15
C LEU A 518 22.62 -11.83 -5.39
N LYS A 519 22.13 -10.65 -5.78
CA LYS A 519 21.26 -10.46 -6.94
C LYS A 519 21.98 -10.63 -8.28
N ASN A 520 23.18 -10.06 -8.43
CA ASN A 520 23.89 -10.05 -9.72
C ASN A 520 24.85 -11.23 -9.91
N VAL A 521 25.45 -11.74 -8.83
CA VAL A 521 26.44 -12.84 -8.88
C VAL A 521 25.83 -14.16 -8.44
N ALA A 522 25.29 -14.24 -7.21
CA ALA A 522 24.91 -15.53 -6.64
C ALA A 522 23.64 -16.14 -7.27
N ALA A 523 22.50 -15.45 -7.14
CA ALA A 523 21.19 -15.94 -7.56
C ALA A 523 21.10 -16.38 -9.04
N PRO A 524 21.81 -15.75 -9.99
CA PRO A 524 21.85 -16.22 -11.37
C PRO A 524 22.54 -17.59 -11.59
N PHE A 525 23.27 -18.15 -10.62
CA PHE A 525 23.75 -19.54 -10.68
C PHE A 525 22.74 -20.55 -10.14
N ASP A 526 21.74 -20.11 -9.37
CA ASP A 526 20.68 -20.97 -8.80
C ASP A 526 19.80 -21.62 -9.87
N ALA A 527 19.78 -21.03 -11.06
CA ALA A 527 19.03 -21.47 -12.23
C ALA A 527 19.90 -22.07 -13.33
N ASP A 528 21.20 -22.32 -13.07
CA ASP A 528 22.15 -22.82 -14.07
C ASP A 528 22.74 -24.18 -13.61
N ASP A 529 22.16 -25.26 -14.14
CA ASP A 529 22.54 -26.66 -13.86
C ASP A 529 24.02 -26.99 -14.18
N THR A 530 24.78 -26.08 -14.81
CA THR A 530 26.19 -26.29 -15.16
C THR A 530 27.17 -26.10 -13.99
N VAL A 531 26.69 -25.62 -12.84
CA VAL A 531 27.49 -25.35 -11.63
C VAL A 531 27.06 -26.29 -10.50
N GLU A 532 28.01 -27.05 -9.92
CA GLU A 532 27.70 -27.97 -8.82
C GLU A 532 27.29 -27.18 -7.56
N ASP A 533 26.28 -27.66 -6.84
CA ASP A 533 25.75 -27.04 -5.63
C ASP A 533 26.87 -26.76 -4.60
N GLY A 534 27.02 -25.52 -4.16
CA GLY A 534 28.11 -25.09 -3.26
C GLY A 534 29.45 -24.74 -3.93
N SER A 535 29.50 -24.61 -5.27
CA SER A 535 30.68 -24.17 -6.03
C SER A 535 31.19 -22.74 -5.71
N PHE A 536 30.43 -21.96 -4.94
CA PHE A 536 30.88 -20.74 -4.28
C PHE A 536 30.03 -20.50 -3.02
N ASP A 537 30.61 -19.85 -2.00
CA ASP A 537 29.88 -19.50 -0.77
C ASP A 537 29.30 -18.07 -0.89
N PRO A 538 27.96 -17.90 -0.93
CA PRO A 538 27.32 -16.60 -1.01
C PRO A 538 27.45 -15.75 0.28
N THR A 539 27.84 -16.36 1.40
CA THR A 539 27.99 -15.68 2.71
C THR A 539 29.39 -15.08 2.94
N ARG A 540 30.36 -15.40 2.08
CA ARG A 540 31.76 -14.98 2.24
C ARG A 540 31.94 -13.46 2.20
N LEU A 541 31.24 -12.76 1.30
CA LEU A 541 31.26 -11.29 1.22
C LEU A 541 30.71 -10.66 2.50
N TRP A 542 29.60 -11.16 3.02
CA TRP A 542 29.02 -10.70 4.28
C TRP A 542 29.97 -10.91 5.47
N THR A 543 30.62 -12.07 5.53
CA THR A 543 31.64 -12.36 6.56
C THR A 543 32.80 -11.37 6.51
N LEU A 544 33.30 -11.03 5.31
CA LEU A 544 34.38 -10.05 5.14
C LEU A 544 33.95 -8.62 5.50
N LEU A 545 32.73 -8.22 5.12
CA LEU A 545 32.16 -6.90 5.47
C LEU A 545 31.94 -6.74 6.98
N ASN A 546 31.61 -7.81 7.70
CA ASN A 546 31.50 -7.80 9.16
C ASN A 546 32.86 -7.78 9.87
N GLN A 547 33.88 -8.43 9.30
CA GLN A 547 35.26 -8.34 9.81
C GLN A 547 35.85 -6.93 9.66
N ASN A 548 35.31 -6.12 8.75
CA ASN A 548 35.73 -4.75 8.47
C ASN A 548 34.60 -3.75 8.82
N PRO A 549 34.26 -3.57 10.11
CA PRO A 549 33.08 -2.78 10.51
C PRO A 549 33.19 -1.30 10.12
N ASN A 550 34.40 -0.78 9.92
CA ASN A 550 34.64 0.62 9.54
C ASN A 550 34.84 0.80 8.02
N VAL A 551 34.47 -0.19 7.19
CA VAL A 551 34.54 -0.04 5.73
C VAL A 551 33.64 1.11 5.26
N ASP A 552 34.23 2.02 4.48
CA ASP A 552 33.52 3.06 3.73
C ASP A 552 33.76 2.83 2.24
N PHE A 553 32.68 2.70 1.47
CA PHE A 553 32.72 2.50 0.03
C PHE A 553 33.05 3.79 -0.74
N LYS A 554 33.11 4.95 -0.06
CA LYS A 554 33.62 6.22 -0.61
C LYS A 554 35.14 6.38 -0.46
N GLU A 555 35.81 5.38 0.13
CA GLU A 555 37.27 5.30 0.23
C GLU A 555 37.84 4.15 -0.61
N LEU A 556 39.09 4.28 -1.06
CA LEU A 556 39.75 3.29 -1.93
C LEU A 556 39.83 1.89 -1.29
N ASP A 557 40.02 1.82 0.03
CA ASP A 557 40.10 0.54 0.74
C ASP A 557 38.77 -0.23 0.73
N GLY A 558 37.63 0.45 0.68
CA GLY A 558 36.32 -0.20 0.52
C GLY A 558 36.15 -0.86 -0.84
N LEU A 559 36.66 -0.22 -1.90
CA LEU A 559 36.69 -0.80 -3.24
C LEU A 559 37.67 -2.00 -3.33
N ARG A 560 38.90 -1.84 -2.80
CA ARG A 560 39.92 -2.91 -2.74
C ARG A 560 39.41 -4.15 -2.00
N LEU A 561 38.62 -3.97 -0.93
CA LEU A 561 38.02 -5.08 -0.17
C LEU A 561 37.08 -5.92 -1.05
N ILE A 562 36.29 -5.28 -1.93
CA ILE A 562 35.41 -5.94 -2.89
C ILE A 562 36.24 -6.62 -3.99
N GLU A 563 37.25 -5.95 -4.54
CA GLU A 563 38.11 -6.51 -5.61
C GLU A 563 38.83 -7.78 -5.14
N GLY A 564 39.48 -7.73 -3.98
CA GLY A 564 40.25 -8.87 -3.45
C GLY A 564 39.40 -10.12 -3.15
N ILE A 565 38.14 -9.96 -2.72
CA ILE A 565 37.26 -11.12 -2.54
C ILE A 565 36.72 -11.68 -3.86
N LEU A 566 36.38 -10.83 -4.83
CA LEU A 566 35.98 -11.29 -6.17
C LEU A 566 37.11 -12.08 -6.84
N GLU A 567 38.34 -11.61 -6.73
CA GLU A 567 39.54 -12.29 -7.21
C GLU A 567 39.82 -13.61 -6.46
N GLY A 568 39.71 -13.61 -5.13
CA GLY A 568 39.81 -14.84 -4.33
C GLY A 568 38.78 -15.89 -4.74
N MET A 569 37.52 -15.48 -4.95
CA MET A 569 36.45 -16.36 -5.42
C MET A 569 36.67 -16.83 -6.86
N HIS A 570 37.21 -15.99 -7.73
CA HIS A 570 37.59 -16.35 -9.10
C HIS A 570 38.65 -17.44 -9.13
N ASN A 571 39.72 -17.26 -8.37
CA ASN A 571 40.85 -18.17 -8.32
C ASN A 571 40.44 -19.51 -7.71
N GLU A 572 39.57 -19.50 -6.70
CA GLU A 572 38.98 -20.72 -6.13
C GLU A 572 38.03 -21.45 -7.09
N LEU A 573 37.16 -20.73 -7.82
CA LEU A 573 36.29 -21.31 -8.84
C LEU A 573 37.12 -21.90 -9.99
N ARG A 574 38.13 -21.17 -10.46
CA ARG A 574 39.09 -21.61 -11.47
C ARG A 574 39.84 -22.87 -11.02
N HIS A 575 40.29 -22.92 -9.77
CA HIS A 575 40.98 -24.07 -9.19
C HIS A 575 40.06 -25.29 -9.04
N ARG A 576 38.83 -25.13 -8.52
CA ARG A 576 37.84 -26.22 -8.46
C ARG A 576 37.52 -26.78 -9.84
N LEU A 577 37.38 -25.93 -10.86
CA LEU A 577 37.10 -26.35 -12.22
C LEU A 577 38.30 -26.99 -12.95
N THR A 578 39.54 -26.91 -12.43
CA THR A 578 40.73 -27.57 -13.00
C THR A 578 41.18 -28.82 -12.23
N LEU A 579 40.81 -28.96 -10.96
CA LEU A 579 41.23 -30.06 -10.09
C LEU A 579 40.55 -31.40 -10.40
N THR A 580 41.29 -32.30 -11.03
CA THR A 580 41.25 -33.74 -10.74
C THR A 580 42.68 -34.28 -10.82
N THR A 581 43.01 -35.33 -10.06
CA THR A 581 44.41 -35.62 -9.74
C THR A 581 45.12 -36.63 -10.66
N ARG A 582 44.41 -37.32 -11.55
CA ARG A 582 44.98 -38.31 -12.50
C ARG A 582 44.24 -38.36 -13.83
N CYS A 583 44.98 -38.23 -14.93
CA CYS A 583 44.44 -38.42 -16.28
C CYS A 583 44.11 -39.90 -16.53
N TYR A 584 42.87 -40.22 -16.92
CA TYR A 584 42.43 -41.59 -17.28
C TYR A 584 43.38 -42.29 -18.27
N ARG A 585 43.96 -41.54 -19.22
CA ARG A 585 44.74 -42.12 -20.33
C ARG A 585 46.24 -42.25 -20.06
N CYS A 586 46.90 -41.24 -19.50
CA CYS A 586 48.35 -41.29 -19.23
C CYS A 586 48.68 -41.62 -17.77
N ASN A 587 47.67 -41.67 -16.88
CA ASN A 587 47.79 -41.87 -15.43
C ASN A 587 48.67 -40.83 -14.69
N GLY A 588 49.13 -39.80 -15.41
CA GLY A 588 49.96 -38.72 -14.88
C GLY A 588 49.16 -37.77 -13.98
N ARG A 589 49.84 -37.25 -12.95
CA ARG A 589 49.39 -36.10 -12.16
C ARG A 589 49.63 -34.83 -12.96
N LEU A 590 48.55 -34.13 -13.31
CA LEU A 590 48.57 -32.80 -13.93
C LEU A 590 47.47 -31.97 -13.28
N GLN A 591 47.73 -30.69 -13.02
CA GLN A 591 46.81 -29.78 -12.31
C GLN A 591 45.69 -29.19 -13.19
N SER A 592 45.43 -29.80 -14.36
CA SER A 592 44.40 -29.36 -15.30
C SER A 592 43.86 -30.54 -16.13
N LEU A 593 42.87 -31.23 -15.57
CA LEU A 593 42.18 -32.33 -16.25
C LEU A 593 40.76 -31.94 -16.63
N LEU A 594 40.39 -32.28 -17.87
CA LEU A 594 39.12 -31.97 -18.51
C LEU A 594 38.15 -33.12 -18.29
N ARG A 595 36.97 -32.82 -17.73
CA ARG A 595 35.86 -33.77 -17.52
C ARG A 595 35.08 -33.89 -18.81
N LEU A 596 34.96 -35.13 -19.29
CA LEU A 596 34.16 -35.49 -20.46
C LEU A 596 32.67 -35.55 -20.07
N PRO A 597 31.72 -35.46 -21.03
CA PRO A 597 30.28 -35.59 -20.74
C PRO A 597 29.91 -36.94 -20.12
N CYS A 598 30.74 -37.97 -20.34
CA CYS A 598 30.68 -39.28 -19.70
C CYS A 598 31.38 -39.35 -18.33
N GLN A 599 31.61 -38.21 -17.66
CA GLN A 599 32.16 -38.08 -16.29
C GLN A 599 33.64 -38.46 -16.10
N GLU A 600 34.33 -38.81 -17.19
CA GLU A 600 35.73 -39.27 -17.19
C GLU A 600 36.74 -38.13 -17.42
N HIS A 601 37.97 -38.27 -16.94
CA HIS A 601 38.93 -37.15 -16.86
C HIS A 601 40.18 -37.33 -17.75
N LEU A 602 40.46 -36.40 -18.66
CA LEU A 602 41.64 -36.42 -19.55
C LEU A 602 42.50 -35.15 -19.41
N CYS A 603 43.82 -35.27 -19.51
CA CYS A 603 44.68 -34.10 -19.66
C CYS A 603 44.59 -33.49 -21.08
N ARG A 604 44.90 -32.20 -21.19
CA ARG A 604 44.91 -31.42 -22.44
C ARG A 604 45.59 -32.18 -23.59
N ASP A 605 46.81 -32.67 -23.39
CA ASP A 605 47.57 -33.39 -24.43
C ASP A 605 46.90 -34.70 -24.87
N CYS A 606 46.33 -35.47 -23.92
CA CYS A 606 45.66 -36.73 -24.24
C CYS A 606 44.39 -36.52 -25.06
N LEU A 607 43.71 -35.39 -24.85
CA LEU A 607 42.51 -34.99 -25.59
C LEU A 607 42.86 -34.35 -26.94
N VAL A 608 43.79 -33.39 -27.00
CA VAL A 608 44.23 -32.76 -28.26
C VAL A 608 44.80 -33.81 -29.21
N ARG A 609 45.65 -34.75 -28.74
CA ARG A 609 46.12 -35.88 -29.55
C ARG A 609 44.97 -36.77 -30.04
N ARG A 610 43.86 -36.90 -29.28
CA ARG A 610 42.67 -37.66 -29.72
C ARG A 610 41.92 -36.94 -30.84
N ILE A 611 41.61 -35.65 -30.64
CA ILE A 611 40.89 -34.83 -31.63
C ILE A 611 41.68 -34.78 -32.94
N LEU A 612 42.99 -34.52 -32.88
CA LEU A 612 43.88 -34.55 -34.05
C LEU A 612 43.93 -35.94 -34.72
N SER A 613 43.98 -37.04 -33.95
CA SER A 613 43.95 -38.39 -34.50
C SER A 613 42.60 -38.79 -35.13
N ALA A 614 41.50 -38.16 -34.71
CA ALA A 614 40.17 -38.35 -35.29
C ALA A 614 40.04 -37.56 -36.59
N ALA A 615 40.50 -36.30 -36.62
CA ALA A 615 40.55 -35.48 -37.83
C ALA A 615 41.44 -36.13 -38.91
N ALA A 616 42.65 -36.57 -38.57
CA ALA A 616 43.57 -37.24 -39.49
C ALA A 616 43.05 -38.56 -40.08
N LYS A 617 41.99 -39.16 -39.50
CA LYS A 617 41.29 -40.33 -40.06
C LYS A 617 40.13 -39.99 -40.98
N ARG A 618 39.64 -38.75 -40.98
CA ARG A 618 38.57 -38.29 -41.89
C ARG A 618 39.14 -37.89 -43.26
N ASP A 619 40.33 -37.30 -43.30
CA ASP A 619 41.01 -36.91 -44.55
C ASP A 619 41.87 -38.02 -45.17
N CYS A 620 41.23 -39.14 -45.54
CA CYS A 620 41.81 -40.09 -46.48
C CYS A 620 41.29 -39.80 -47.90
N CYS A 621 41.98 -38.89 -48.62
CA CYS A 621 42.06 -38.73 -50.09
C CYS A 621 42.26 -37.27 -50.56
N ILE A 622 43.36 -36.59 -50.19
CA ILE A 622 43.87 -35.45 -50.97
C ILE A 622 45.38 -35.60 -51.20
N ASP A 623 45.78 -35.48 -52.47
CA ASP A 623 47.14 -35.68 -52.96
C ASP A 623 48.10 -34.58 -52.48
N PHE A 624 49.21 -34.97 -51.86
CA PHE A 624 50.04 -34.11 -51.02
C PHE A 624 51.00 -33.18 -51.79
N LYS A 625 50.74 -32.90 -53.07
CA LYS A 625 51.73 -32.26 -53.97
C LYS A 625 51.29 -31.05 -54.78
N ASN A 626 50.03 -30.65 -54.84
CA ASN A 626 49.65 -29.40 -55.52
C ASN A 626 48.38 -28.71 -54.98
N ARG A 627 48.54 -27.43 -54.62
CA ARG A 627 47.50 -26.39 -54.41
C ARG A 627 46.36 -26.71 -53.41
N CYS A 628 46.59 -26.37 -52.14
CA CYS A 628 45.55 -25.72 -51.33
C CYS A 628 46.20 -24.65 -50.43
N SER A 629 45.82 -23.39 -50.65
CA SER A 629 46.33 -22.23 -49.90
C SER A 629 45.29 -21.67 -48.91
N CYS A 630 44.27 -22.48 -48.58
CA CYS A 630 43.04 -22.02 -47.93
C CYS A 630 42.88 -22.52 -46.48
N LEU A 631 43.77 -23.38 -45.97
CA LEU A 631 43.68 -23.95 -44.63
C LEU A 631 45.03 -23.86 -43.88
N PHE A 632 45.07 -22.98 -42.87
CA PHE A 632 46.05 -22.85 -41.78
C PHE A 632 47.54 -22.57 -42.12
N PRO A 633 47.96 -21.28 -42.13
CA PRO A 633 49.38 -20.90 -42.10
C PRO A 633 50.13 -21.40 -40.85
N ASN A 634 49.44 -21.49 -39.71
CA ASN A 634 50.05 -21.75 -38.39
C ASN A 634 50.51 -23.20 -38.20
N PHE A 635 49.97 -24.16 -38.96
CA PHE A 635 50.30 -25.59 -38.80
C PHE A 635 51.78 -25.89 -39.12
N ARG A 636 52.40 -25.13 -40.04
CA ARG A 636 53.83 -25.24 -40.38
C ARG A 636 54.79 -24.73 -39.30
N ARG A 637 54.33 -23.90 -38.35
CA ARG A 637 55.13 -23.51 -37.16
C ARG A 637 55.06 -24.58 -36.07
N MET A 638 53.88 -25.12 -35.80
CA MET A 638 53.67 -26.09 -34.71
C MET A 638 54.41 -27.43 -34.95
N ASN A 639 54.45 -27.90 -36.20
CA ASN A 639 55.18 -29.12 -36.56
C ASN A 639 56.71 -29.03 -36.40
N ARG A 640 57.27 -27.82 -36.23
CA ARG A 640 58.72 -27.60 -36.05
C ARG A 640 59.17 -27.74 -34.60
N TYR A 641 58.24 -27.69 -33.64
CA TYR A 641 58.52 -27.90 -32.21
C TYR A 641 58.22 -29.34 -31.76
N LEU A 642 57.20 -29.99 -32.32
CA LEU A 642 56.75 -31.32 -31.88
C LEU A 642 57.51 -32.53 -32.49
N LEU A 643 58.40 -32.30 -33.45
CA LEU A 643 59.18 -33.35 -34.13
C LEU A 643 60.70 -33.28 -33.80
N ARG A 644 61.08 -32.62 -32.70
CA ARG A 644 62.50 -32.41 -32.35
C ARG A 644 63.09 -33.42 -31.37
N GLU A 645 62.32 -34.42 -30.96
CA GLU A 645 62.76 -35.59 -30.18
C GLU A 645 62.42 -36.89 -30.91
N GLU A 646 63.21 -37.26 -31.91
CA GLU A 646 63.59 -38.66 -32.23
C GLU A 646 64.59 -38.66 -33.41
N ASN A 647 65.58 -39.57 -33.35
CA ASN A 647 66.63 -39.84 -34.35
C ASN A 647 67.86 -38.91 -34.37
N ALA A 648 68.71 -39.06 -33.36
CA ALA A 648 70.16 -38.95 -33.58
C ALA A 648 70.69 -40.30 -34.12
N ASN A 649 71.12 -40.36 -35.40
CA ASN A 649 72.32 -41.09 -35.86
C ASN A 649 72.53 -41.09 -37.40
N THR A 650 73.80 -41.21 -37.79
CA THR A 650 74.37 -41.56 -39.12
C THR A 650 74.36 -40.55 -40.30
N CYS A 651 75.56 -40.00 -40.52
CA CYS A 651 76.25 -39.45 -41.70
C CYS A 651 75.64 -39.45 -43.12
N ALA A 652 75.79 -38.31 -43.84
CA ALA A 652 76.56 -38.21 -45.11
C ALA A 652 76.76 -36.76 -45.64
N VAL A 653 78.00 -36.27 -45.60
CA VAL A 653 78.81 -35.63 -46.69
C VAL A 653 78.14 -35.51 -48.10
N VAL A 654 78.25 -34.46 -48.94
CA VAL A 654 78.77 -33.04 -48.95
C VAL A 654 78.59 -32.49 -50.42
N PRO A 655 78.78 -31.20 -50.84
CA PRO A 655 78.65 -29.84 -50.25
C PRO A 655 77.68 -28.92 -51.08
N GLY A 656 77.67 -27.57 -50.91
CA GLY A 656 77.12 -26.64 -51.94
C GLY A 656 76.70 -25.23 -51.49
N ASP A 657 77.63 -24.28 -51.58
CA ASP A 657 77.52 -22.83 -51.88
C ASP A 657 76.37 -21.92 -51.34
N GLY A 658 76.79 -20.82 -50.68
CA GLY A 658 76.31 -19.47 -51.06
C GLY A 658 75.64 -18.57 -50.00
N LEU A 659 76.44 -17.77 -49.29
CA LEU A 659 76.17 -16.45 -48.65
C LEU A 659 74.87 -16.29 -47.79
N HIS A 660 74.97 -16.03 -46.48
CA HIS A 660 75.13 -14.68 -45.86
C HIS A 660 74.05 -13.67 -46.33
N ASP A 661 73.25 -13.05 -45.45
CA ASP A 661 73.64 -12.46 -44.16
C ASP A 661 72.90 -12.97 -42.90
N VAL A 662 73.63 -12.91 -41.78
CA VAL A 662 73.11 -12.98 -40.41
C VAL A 662 73.66 -11.78 -39.65
N VAL A 663 72.78 -10.90 -39.17
CA VAL A 663 73.11 -9.92 -38.13
C VAL A 663 72.40 -10.35 -36.86
N ALA A 664 73.16 -10.51 -35.79
CA ALA A 664 72.65 -10.91 -34.49
C ALA A 664 71.96 -9.74 -33.78
N VAL A 665 70.98 -10.06 -32.94
CA VAL A 665 70.65 -9.27 -31.75
C VAL A 665 70.73 -10.23 -30.57
N GLU A 666 71.48 -9.84 -29.56
CA GLU A 666 71.74 -10.61 -28.36
C GLU A 666 70.47 -10.64 -27.47
N PHE A 667 70.23 -11.76 -26.80
CA PHE A 667 69.23 -11.85 -25.74
C PHE A 667 69.98 -11.83 -24.40
N GLU A 668 69.83 -10.74 -23.65
CA GLU A 668 70.07 -10.74 -22.21
C GLU A 668 68.89 -11.40 -21.47
N ASP A 669 69.14 -11.84 -20.25
CA ASP A 669 68.30 -12.78 -19.51
C ASP A 669 66.91 -12.23 -19.15
N MET A 670 65.85 -13.01 -19.43
CA MET A 670 64.52 -12.83 -18.82
C MET A 670 64.21 -13.99 -17.89
N GLU A 671 64.36 -13.74 -16.58
CA GLU A 671 63.88 -14.62 -15.53
C GLU A 671 62.39 -14.36 -15.23
N THR A 672 61.52 -15.33 -15.54
CA THR A 672 60.47 -15.86 -14.63
C THR A 672 59.57 -16.86 -15.36
N ASN A 673 59.16 -17.92 -14.66
CA ASN A 673 58.43 -19.05 -15.26
C ASN A 673 56.94 -18.76 -15.51
N GLU A 674 56.43 -17.60 -15.06
CA GLU A 674 55.02 -17.21 -15.17
C GLU A 674 54.68 -16.53 -16.50
N GLU A 675 55.56 -15.67 -17.04
CA GLU A 675 55.34 -15.03 -18.35
C GLU A 675 55.26 -16.08 -19.47
N MET A 676 56.14 -17.08 -19.44
CA MET A 676 56.12 -18.20 -20.39
C MET A 676 54.86 -19.08 -20.26
N GLN A 677 54.29 -19.22 -19.05
CA GLN A 677 52.99 -19.88 -18.88
C GLN A 677 51.84 -19.01 -19.42
N ASN A 678 51.89 -17.70 -19.20
CA ASN A 678 50.87 -16.75 -19.65
C ASN A 678 50.85 -16.59 -21.19
N GLU A 679 52.01 -16.62 -21.87
CA GLU A 679 52.05 -16.71 -23.34
C GLU A 679 51.47 -18.04 -23.87
N LEU A 680 51.74 -19.17 -23.19
CA LEU A 680 51.14 -20.47 -23.55
C LEU A 680 49.61 -20.47 -23.38
N ILE A 681 49.09 -19.71 -22.42
CA ILE A 681 47.66 -19.52 -22.16
C ILE A 681 46.99 -18.63 -23.22
N MET A 682 47.69 -17.62 -23.76
CA MET A 682 47.19 -16.82 -24.89
C MET A 682 47.08 -17.63 -26.19
N GLN A 683 47.92 -18.64 -26.39
CA GLN A 683 47.81 -19.55 -27.55
C GLN A 683 46.64 -20.56 -27.42
N ASP A 684 46.07 -20.73 -26.22
CA ASP A 684 45.07 -21.77 -25.93
C ASP A 684 43.73 -21.52 -26.65
N SER A 685 43.30 -20.26 -26.77
CA SER A 685 42.06 -19.90 -27.47
C SER A 685 42.10 -20.27 -28.96
N ARG A 686 43.20 -19.95 -29.66
CA ARG A 686 43.33 -20.15 -31.11
C ARG A 686 43.41 -21.62 -31.52
N VAL A 687 44.09 -22.44 -30.71
CA VAL A 687 44.15 -23.89 -30.97
C VAL A 687 42.83 -24.56 -30.63
N LEU A 688 42.19 -24.22 -29.51
CA LEU A 688 40.94 -24.85 -29.10
C LEU A 688 39.72 -24.43 -29.96
N VAL A 689 39.64 -23.18 -30.41
CA VAL A 689 38.57 -22.74 -31.34
C VAL A 689 38.65 -23.47 -32.68
N GLY A 690 39.86 -23.72 -33.21
CA GLY A 690 40.05 -24.53 -34.42
C GLY A 690 39.70 -26.01 -34.23
N LEU A 691 39.71 -26.51 -32.99
CA LEU A 691 39.37 -27.90 -32.64
C LEU A 691 37.91 -28.06 -32.18
N ALA A 692 37.19 -26.97 -31.89
CA ALA A 692 35.89 -26.98 -31.22
C ALA A 692 34.82 -27.81 -31.96
N ASN A 693 34.75 -27.67 -33.28
CA ASN A 693 33.78 -28.37 -34.13
C ASN A 693 34.19 -29.82 -34.48
N LEU A 694 35.31 -30.30 -33.96
CA LEU A 694 35.77 -31.66 -34.19
C LEU A 694 35.23 -32.59 -33.10
N SER A 695 34.65 -33.70 -33.54
CA SER A 695 34.24 -34.78 -32.67
C SER A 695 35.36 -35.80 -32.44
N PHE A 696 35.34 -36.44 -31.28
CA PHE A 696 36.28 -37.50 -30.91
C PHE A 696 35.55 -38.60 -30.15
N VAL A 697 36.02 -39.84 -30.28
CA VAL A 697 35.47 -40.97 -29.53
C VAL A 697 36.17 -41.07 -28.17
N CYS A 698 35.39 -40.99 -27.08
CA CYS A 698 35.89 -41.18 -25.72
C CYS A 698 36.45 -42.61 -25.55
N PRO A 699 37.65 -42.78 -24.97
CA PRO A 699 38.21 -44.12 -24.78
C PRO A 699 37.50 -44.97 -23.72
N SER A 700 36.81 -44.36 -22.75
CA SER A 700 36.12 -45.09 -21.66
C SER A 700 34.72 -45.53 -22.08
N CYS A 701 33.80 -44.58 -22.34
CA CYS A 701 32.41 -44.89 -22.72
C CYS A 701 32.21 -45.28 -24.19
N ARG A 702 33.22 -45.06 -25.06
CA ARG A 702 33.17 -45.29 -26.52
C ARG A 702 32.15 -44.45 -27.31
N ASN A 703 31.50 -43.47 -26.69
CA ASN A 703 30.64 -42.52 -27.39
C ASN A 703 31.46 -41.46 -28.12
N GLU A 704 30.91 -40.95 -29.22
CA GLU A 704 31.40 -39.75 -29.90
C GLU A 704 30.93 -38.51 -29.14
N HIS A 705 31.86 -37.60 -28.87
CA HIS A 705 31.63 -36.33 -28.18
C HIS A 705 32.18 -35.18 -29.02
N LEU A 706 31.56 -34.00 -28.97
CA LEU A 706 32.14 -32.79 -29.54
C LEU A 706 33.17 -32.18 -28.58
N ALA A 707 34.24 -31.59 -29.12
CA ALA A 707 35.22 -30.88 -28.30
C ALA A 707 34.58 -29.68 -27.56
N THR A 708 33.57 -29.03 -28.15
CA THR A 708 32.77 -27.98 -27.48
C THR A 708 32.12 -28.43 -26.17
N GLU A 709 31.69 -29.69 -26.04
CA GLU A 709 31.05 -30.21 -24.82
C GLU A 709 32.04 -30.26 -23.63
N VAL A 710 33.33 -30.46 -23.93
CA VAL A 710 34.41 -30.62 -22.95
C VAL A 710 35.05 -29.29 -22.56
N PHE A 711 35.30 -28.42 -23.55
CA PHE A 711 35.96 -27.13 -23.34
C PHE A 711 34.98 -25.98 -23.07
N GLY A 712 33.78 -26.03 -23.64
CA GLY A 712 32.82 -24.92 -23.62
C GLY A 712 32.21 -24.68 -22.24
N SER A 713 31.70 -25.72 -21.59
CA SER A 713 30.95 -25.64 -20.32
C SER A 713 31.73 -24.94 -19.19
N ARG A 714 32.97 -25.35 -18.94
CA ARG A 714 33.81 -24.76 -17.87
C ARG A 714 34.25 -23.32 -18.16
N LEU A 715 34.66 -23.04 -19.40
CA LEU A 715 35.03 -21.68 -19.81
C LEU A 715 33.81 -20.75 -19.80
N PHE A 716 32.63 -21.27 -20.11
CA PHE A 716 31.36 -20.55 -20.03
C PHE A 716 31.02 -20.15 -18.58
N VAL A 717 31.10 -21.07 -17.60
CA VAL A 717 30.89 -20.75 -16.17
C VAL A 717 31.86 -19.67 -15.68
N ILE A 718 33.16 -19.77 -16.00
CA ILE A 718 34.16 -18.77 -15.59
C ILE A 718 33.89 -17.39 -16.25
N ARG A 719 33.47 -17.38 -17.53
CA ARG A 719 33.08 -16.16 -18.24
C ARG A 719 31.79 -15.55 -17.68
N GLN A 720 30.79 -16.36 -17.36
CA GLN A 720 29.56 -15.91 -16.69
C GLN A 720 29.88 -15.28 -15.34
N PHE A 721 30.67 -15.93 -14.49
CA PHE A 721 31.08 -15.41 -13.19
C PHE A 721 31.73 -14.03 -13.35
N LYS A 722 32.70 -13.91 -14.26
CA LYS A 722 33.38 -12.65 -14.57
C LYS A 722 32.41 -11.55 -15.04
N SER A 723 31.50 -11.88 -15.95
CA SER A 723 30.47 -10.95 -16.46
C SER A 723 29.49 -10.50 -15.37
N ARG A 724 29.08 -11.42 -14.48
CA ARG A 724 28.20 -11.14 -13.34
C ARG A 724 28.88 -10.27 -12.28
N CYS A 725 30.14 -10.55 -11.96
CA CYS A 725 30.95 -9.74 -11.05
C CYS A 725 31.19 -8.32 -11.61
N LYS A 726 31.35 -8.16 -12.93
CA LYS A 726 31.40 -6.85 -13.60
C LYS A 726 30.12 -6.04 -13.39
N THR A 727 28.95 -6.64 -13.60
CA THR A 727 27.65 -6.00 -13.37
C THR A 727 27.49 -5.61 -11.90
N PHE A 728 27.80 -6.52 -10.98
CA PHE A 728 27.82 -6.25 -9.53
C PHE A 728 28.73 -5.06 -9.17
N LEU A 729 29.99 -5.09 -9.62
CA LEU A 729 30.99 -4.06 -9.28
C LEU A 729 30.57 -2.68 -9.78
N LEU A 730 30.06 -2.59 -11.02
CA LEU A 730 29.55 -1.34 -11.58
C LEU A 730 28.33 -0.82 -10.80
N GLU A 731 27.36 -1.68 -10.48
CA GLU A 731 26.18 -1.27 -9.72
C GLU A 731 26.52 -0.89 -8.27
N ALA A 732 27.50 -1.57 -7.65
CA ALA A 732 28.04 -1.25 -6.33
C ALA A 732 28.76 0.10 -6.33
N ILE A 733 29.63 0.37 -7.31
CA ILE A 733 30.29 1.68 -7.47
C ILE A 733 29.24 2.79 -7.61
N MET A 734 28.23 2.59 -8.47
CA MET A 734 27.15 3.56 -8.67
C MET A 734 26.35 3.85 -7.39
N LYS A 735 25.95 2.81 -6.65
CA LYS A 735 25.04 2.97 -5.50
C LYS A 735 25.74 3.30 -4.19
N LEU A 736 26.99 2.88 -4.00
CA LEU A 736 27.72 3.00 -2.74
C LEU A 736 28.76 4.13 -2.77
N CYS A 737 29.53 4.26 -3.86
CA CYS A 737 30.50 5.36 -4.02
C CYS A 737 29.77 6.66 -4.41
N PHE A 738 28.85 6.59 -5.38
CA PHE A 738 28.15 7.75 -5.98
C PHE A 738 26.68 7.90 -5.56
N GLY A 739 26.24 7.23 -4.49
CA GLY A 739 24.89 7.40 -3.96
C GLY A 739 24.64 8.85 -3.48
N GLN A 740 23.56 9.47 -3.96
CA GLN A 740 23.14 10.82 -3.53
C GLN A 740 22.07 10.77 -2.43
N ASP A 741 22.44 11.19 -1.22
CA ASP A 741 21.50 11.44 -0.13
C ASP A 741 21.08 12.91 -0.18
N SER A 742 20.32 13.29 -1.22
CA SER A 742 19.99 14.69 -1.59
C SER A 742 19.22 15.54 -0.55
N ARG A 743 19.03 15.02 0.67
CA ARG A 743 18.43 15.72 1.82
C ARG A 743 19.23 15.57 3.13
N SER A 744 20.31 14.80 3.15
CA SER A 744 21.14 14.64 4.33
C SER A 744 22.07 15.83 4.51
N PHE A 745 21.91 16.54 5.63
CA PHE A 745 22.83 17.59 6.10
C PHE A 745 24.09 16.99 6.77
N ASN A 746 24.19 15.66 6.85
CA ASN A 746 25.25 14.94 7.56
C ASN A 746 26.36 14.44 6.63
N SER A 747 27.49 14.06 7.24
CA SER A 747 28.79 13.76 6.59
C SER A 747 28.80 12.74 5.44
N TYR A 748 27.75 11.94 5.25
CA TYR A 748 27.66 10.94 4.17
C TYR A 748 27.38 11.51 2.78
N ASN A 749 26.95 12.78 2.68
CA ASN A 749 26.87 13.48 1.38
C ASN A 749 28.24 13.89 0.81
N ARG A 750 29.35 13.45 1.43
CA ARG A 750 30.70 13.66 0.93
C ARG A 750 30.91 13.00 -0.45
N PRO A 751 31.71 13.62 -1.35
CA PRO A 751 32.17 12.95 -2.56
C PRO A 751 33.13 11.78 -2.21
N PRO A 752 33.38 10.85 -3.14
CA PRO A 752 34.48 9.89 -3.05
C PRO A 752 35.83 10.58 -2.79
N SER A 753 36.76 9.88 -2.13
CA SER A 753 38.11 10.39 -1.90
C SER A 753 38.97 10.41 -3.17
N SER A 754 40.11 11.12 -3.10
CA SER A 754 41.03 11.30 -4.24
C SER A 754 41.39 9.97 -4.88
N ASP A 755 41.96 9.09 -4.06
CA ASP A 755 42.58 7.85 -4.48
C ASP A 755 41.53 6.88 -5.07
N LEU A 756 40.28 6.99 -4.62
CA LEU A 756 39.14 6.29 -5.22
C LEU A 756 38.75 6.88 -6.58
N CYS A 757 38.68 8.21 -6.71
CA CYS A 757 38.48 8.86 -8.02
C CYS A 757 39.59 8.50 -9.01
N ASP A 758 40.86 8.53 -8.59
CA ASP A 758 42.03 8.16 -9.40
C ASP A 758 41.94 6.68 -9.85
N ARG A 759 41.61 5.76 -8.93
CA ARG A 759 41.37 4.34 -9.26
C ARG A 759 40.19 4.14 -10.21
N LEU A 760 39.13 4.92 -10.09
CA LEU A 760 37.97 4.83 -10.99
C LEU A 760 38.24 5.46 -12.35
N LEU A 761 39.05 6.51 -12.43
CA LEU A 761 39.52 7.11 -13.68
C LEU A 761 40.41 6.15 -14.47
N SER A 762 41.26 5.35 -13.80
CA SER A 762 42.05 4.32 -14.51
C SER A 762 41.19 3.24 -15.20
N TYR A 763 39.95 3.01 -14.74
CA TYR A 763 38.96 2.18 -15.45
C TYR A 763 38.31 2.87 -16.66
N VAL A 764 38.41 4.19 -16.75
CA VAL A 764 37.94 4.99 -17.90
C VAL A 764 39.05 5.10 -18.96
N THR A 765 40.31 5.30 -18.55
CA THR A 765 41.44 5.65 -19.45
C THR A 765 42.41 4.51 -19.77
N ARG A 766 42.46 3.44 -18.96
CA ARG A 766 43.36 2.27 -19.07
C ARG A 766 44.87 2.61 -19.01
N GLU A 767 45.34 2.86 -17.79
CA GLU A 767 46.77 2.84 -17.45
C GLU A 767 47.08 1.82 -16.35
N GLY A 768 48.28 1.21 -16.41
CA GLY A 768 48.84 0.37 -15.34
C GLY A 768 49.16 -1.08 -15.73
N GLY A 769 50.31 -1.57 -15.25
CA GLY A 769 50.80 -2.94 -15.45
C GLY A 769 50.07 -4.02 -14.64
N ASP A 770 49.22 -3.65 -13.68
CA ASP A 770 48.36 -4.58 -12.92
C ASP A 770 47.12 -5.00 -13.75
N ILE A 771 47.39 -5.71 -14.86
CA ILE A 771 46.41 -6.06 -15.88
C ILE A 771 45.37 -7.09 -15.36
N GLU A 772 45.60 -7.74 -14.22
CA GLU A 772 44.70 -8.76 -13.66
C GLU A 772 43.55 -8.18 -12.81
N LEU A 773 43.76 -7.20 -11.92
CA LEU A 773 42.65 -6.56 -11.19
C LEU A 773 41.75 -5.70 -12.10
N ILE A 774 42.33 -5.01 -13.08
CA ILE A 774 41.59 -4.24 -14.10
C ILE A 774 40.70 -5.17 -14.97
N SER A 775 40.94 -6.47 -14.92
CA SER A 775 40.20 -7.47 -15.69
C SER A 775 38.74 -7.66 -15.25
N TRP A 776 38.32 -7.16 -14.08
CA TRP A 776 36.92 -7.25 -13.64
C TRP A 776 35.97 -6.33 -14.41
N THR A 777 36.46 -5.20 -14.92
CA THR A 777 35.66 -4.23 -15.68
C THR A 777 35.81 -4.38 -17.20
N THR A 778 36.86 -5.06 -17.66
CA THR A 778 37.25 -5.15 -19.09
C THR A 778 37.25 -6.59 -19.63
N GLU A 779 36.65 -6.77 -20.81
CA GLU A 779 36.82 -8.00 -21.61
C GLU A 779 38.17 -7.92 -22.34
N ARG A 780 38.99 -8.98 -22.24
CA ARG A 780 40.04 -9.24 -23.22
C ARG A 780 39.41 -9.91 -24.44
N ASP A 781 38.69 -9.13 -25.23
CA ASP A 781 38.43 -9.46 -26.63
C ASP A 781 39.47 -8.69 -27.45
N ASP A 782 40.54 -9.38 -27.87
CA ASP A 782 41.71 -8.81 -28.56
C ASP A 782 41.40 -8.23 -29.96
N GLU A 783 40.12 -8.10 -30.33
CA GLU A 783 39.65 -7.59 -31.62
C GLU A 783 39.01 -6.18 -31.53
N ASN A 784 38.74 -5.63 -30.33
CA ASN A 784 38.19 -4.27 -30.17
C ASN A 784 39.03 -3.37 -29.23
N PRO A 785 39.32 -2.11 -29.63
CA PRO A 785 40.11 -1.18 -28.82
C PRO A 785 39.32 -0.61 -27.63
N VAL A 786 40.09 -0.07 -26.67
CA VAL A 786 39.70 0.70 -25.47
C VAL A 786 38.26 1.26 -25.49
N VAL A 787 37.36 0.68 -24.66
CA VAL A 787 36.02 1.23 -24.45
C VAL A 787 36.07 2.28 -23.33
N PHE A 788 36.22 3.54 -23.70
CA PHE A 788 36.12 4.68 -22.79
C PHE A 788 34.73 4.72 -22.14
N ARG A 789 34.65 4.64 -20.81
CA ARG A 789 33.39 4.51 -20.07
C ARG A 789 32.82 5.87 -19.71
N SER A 790 32.22 6.54 -20.70
CA SER A 790 31.51 7.84 -20.54
C SER A 790 30.64 7.93 -19.29
N PHE A 791 29.91 6.86 -18.97
CA PHE A 791 29.03 6.82 -17.80
C PHE A 791 29.75 6.98 -16.45
N LEU A 792 30.91 6.33 -16.24
CA LEU A 792 31.67 6.50 -15.01
C LEU A 792 32.24 7.92 -14.93
N LEU A 793 32.69 8.46 -16.06
CA LEU A 793 33.17 9.84 -16.15
C LEU A 793 32.07 10.87 -15.82
N GLN A 794 30.85 10.68 -16.33
CA GLN A 794 29.68 11.51 -15.99
C GLN A 794 29.43 11.53 -14.47
N GLN A 795 29.53 10.38 -13.77
CA GLN A 795 29.36 10.32 -12.32
C GLN A 795 30.51 11.03 -11.57
N LEU A 796 31.76 10.79 -11.96
CA LEU A 796 32.94 11.45 -11.36
C LEU A 796 32.85 12.98 -11.51
N LEU A 797 32.58 13.48 -12.72
CA LEU A 797 32.42 14.90 -13.01
C LEU A 797 31.21 15.54 -12.30
N ALA A 798 30.15 14.77 -12.01
CA ALA A 798 29.01 15.24 -11.22
C ALA A 798 29.38 15.48 -9.75
N PHE A 799 30.23 14.63 -9.17
CA PHE A 799 30.59 14.69 -7.74
C PHE A 799 31.74 15.64 -7.40
N ASN A 800 32.76 15.76 -8.25
CA ASN A 800 33.89 16.65 -7.99
C ASN A 800 34.49 17.23 -9.28
N LYS A 801 33.71 18.08 -9.98
CA LYS A 801 34.07 18.62 -11.32
C LYS A 801 35.50 19.17 -11.38
N GLU A 802 35.91 19.99 -10.41
CA GLU A 802 37.23 20.65 -10.45
C GLU A 802 38.37 19.64 -10.32
N LYS A 803 38.35 18.81 -9.27
CA LYS A 803 39.41 17.83 -9.04
C LYS A 803 39.44 16.71 -10.09
N VAL A 804 38.27 16.24 -10.52
CA VAL A 804 38.18 15.24 -11.61
C VAL A 804 38.62 15.86 -12.93
N CYS A 805 38.43 17.17 -13.16
CA CYS A 805 39.04 17.82 -14.32
C CYS A 805 40.57 17.78 -14.24
N ASP A 806 41.17 18.13 -13.10
CA ASP A 806 42.63 18.09 -12.94
C ASP A 806 43.20 16.68 -13.17
N GLN A 807 42.57 15.65 -12.57
CA GLN A 807 42.95 14.24 -12.71
C GLN A 807 42.67 13.68 -14.13
N LEU A 808 41.60 14.15 -14.79
CA LEU A 808 41.27 13.75 -16.16
C LEU A 808 42.25 14.34 -17.16
N ASP A 809 42.74 15.57 -16.95
CA ASP A 809 43.75 16.18 -17.83
C ASP A 809 45.06 15.40 -17.80
N GLU A 810 45.51 14.94 -16.62
CA GLU A 810 46.66 14.04 -16.47
C GLU A 810 46.45 12.70 -17.19
N HIS A 811 45.32 12.02 -16.96
CA HIS A 811 45.03 10.75 -17.63
C HIS A 811 44.76 10.86 -19.13
N LEU A 812 44.23 11.98 -19.65
CA LEU A 812 44.03 12.19 -21.08
C LEU A 812 45.36 12.36 -21.80
N ARG A 813 46.28 13.17 -21.26
CA ARG A 813 47.66 13.32 -21.77
C ARG A 813 48.40 11.98 -21.81
N ALA A 814 48.16 11.10 -20.84
CA ALA A 814 48.79 9.80 -20.79
C ALA A 814 48.14 8.78 -21.75
N ALA A 815 46.80 8.80 -21.87
CA ALA A 815 46.04 7.94 -22.78
C ALA A 815 46.24 8.24 -24.28
N ASP A 816 46.72 9.44 -24.64
CA ASP A 816 47.10 9.80 -26.02
C ASP A 816 48.15 8.83 -26.61
N ASN A 817 49.00 8.25 -25.76
CA ASN A 817 49.98 7.23 -26.15
C ASN A 817 49.36 5.85 -26.50
N ILE A 818 48.06 5.65 -26.26
CA ILE A 818 47.40 4.31 -26.28
C ILE A 818 46.21 4.27 -27.25
N VAL A 819 45.49 5.37 -27.45
CA VAL A 819 44.21 5.39 -28.17
C VAL A 819 44.39 5.66 -29.67
N ARG A 820 43.85 4.77 -30.53
CA ARG A 820 43.99 4.83 -32.00
C ARG A 820 43.22 5.97 -32.71
N SER A 821 42.42 6.77 -32.00
CA SER A 821 41.59 7.84 -32.59
C SER A 821 41.22 8.89 -31.54
N THR A 822 41.95 9.99 -31.53
CA THR A 822 41.81 11.12 -30.60
C THR A 822 40.45 11.83 -30.74
N ASP A 823 39.92 11.95 -31.96
CA ASP A 823 38.62 12.61 -32.24
C ASP A 823 37.44 11.98 -31.50
N ASN A 824 37.40 10.65 -31.40
CA ASN A 824 36.33 9.93 -30.70
C ASN A 824 36.41 10.16 -29.18
N LEU A 825 37.62 10.23 -28.62
CA LEU A 825 37.86 10.51 -27.22
C LEU A 825 37.41 11.94 -26.86
N VAL A 826 37.83 12.92 -27.66
CA VAL A 826 37.40 14.33 -27.59
C VAL A 826 35.88 14.45 -27.58
N LEU A 827 35.18 13.81 -28.52
CA LEU A 827 33.73 13.90 -28.63
C LEU A 827 33.01 13.32 -27.39
N ILE A 828 33.51 12.20 -26.84
CA ILE A 828 32.91 11.61 -25.64
C ILE A 828 33.12 12.50 -24.42
N VAL A 829 34.30 13.09 -24.23
CA VAL A 829 34.58 14.01 -23.11
C VAL A 829 33.68 15.26 -23.22
N VAL A 830 33.53 15.84 -24.42
CA VAL A 830 32.61 16.95 -24.66
C VAL A 830 31.17 16.58 -24.29
N HIS A 831 30.64 15.44 -24.76
CA HIS A 831 29.28 15.01 -24.41
C HIS A 831 29.09 14.81 -22.90
N CYS A 832 30.08 14.26 -22.18
CA CYS A 832 30.00 14.10 -20.72
C CYS A 832 29.94 15.46 -19.99
N LEU A 833 30.62 16.49 -20.51
CA LEU A 833 30.60 17.85 -19.98
C LEU A 833 29.28 18.58 -20.32
N GLU A 834 28.72 18.34 -21.50
CA GLU A 834 27.39 18.84 -21.89
C GLU A 834 26.29 18.27 -20.98
N ASP A 835 26.23 16.95 -20.81
CA ASP A 835 25.25 16.26 -19.97
C ASP A 835 25.30 16.77 -18.52
N LEU A 836 26.52 16.98 -18.00
CA LEU A 836 26.73 17.57 -16.67
C LEU A 836 26.12 18.97 -16.56
N TRP A 837 26.32 19.83 -17.56
CA TRP A 837 25.75 21.18 -17.49
C TRP A 837 24.23 21.17 -17.67
N ILE A 838 23.70 20.37 -18.60
CA ILE A 838 22.26 20.17 -18.78
C ILE A 838 21.62 19.70 -17.46
N SER A 839 22.25 18.77 -16.74
CA SER A 839 21.79 18.31 -15.42
C SER A 839 21.80 19.43 -14.36
N ARG A 840 22.81 20.30 -14.36
CA ARG A 840 22.86 21.49 -13.47
C ARG A 840 21.83 22.56 -13.84
N LEU A 841 21.51 22.74 -15.11
CA LEU A 841 20.45 23.64 -15.56
C LEU A 841 19.06 23.06 -15.23
N ALA A 842 18.91 21.73 -15.22
CA ALA A 842 17.66 21.06 -14.88
C ALA A 842 17.19 21.30 -13.43
N THR A 843 18.09 21.64 -12.50
CA THR A 843 17.73 22.02 -11.12
C THR A 843 17.04 23.39 -11.01
N HIS A 844 17.07 24.18 -12.09
CA HIS A 844 16.48 25.52 -12.14
C HIS A 844 15.10 25.51 -12.86
N PRO A 845 14.21 26.49 -12.54
CA PRO A 845 12.97 26.71 -13.30
C PRO A 845 13.23 26.85 -14.80
N VAL A 846 12.33 26.30 -15.63
CA VAL A 846 12.52 26.17 -17.09
C VAL A 846 12.80 27.52 -17.77
N ASP A 847 12.09 28.56 -17.33
CA ASP A 847 12.21 29.96 -17.73
C ASP A 847 13.60 30.58 -17.46
N GLN A 848 14.37 30.05 -16.50
CA GLN A 848 15.68 30.59 -16.13
C GLN A 848 16.86 29.87 -16.81
N ARG A 849 16.63 28.73 -17.47
CA ARG A 849 17.70 27.85 -17.96
C ARG A 849 18.49 28.48 -19.09
N LEU A 850 17.80 29.06 -20.08
CA LEU A 850 18.45 29.75 -21.20
C LEU A 850 19.31 30.91 -20.71
N MET A 851 18.73 31.79 -19.87
CA MET A 851 19.42 32.98 -19.36
C MET A 851 20.70 32.61 -18.60
N ARG A 852 20.66 31.58 -17.75
CA ARG A 852 21.85 31.08 -17.04
C ARG A 852 22.91 30.49 -17.97
N ALA A 853 22.50 29.69 -18.97
CA ALA A 853 23.42 29.12 -19.95
C ALA A 853 24.11 30.20 -20.81
N VAL A 854 23.36 31.23 -21.21
CA VAL A 854 23.85 32.34 -22.04
C VAL A 854 24.81 33.25 -21.24
N ILE A 855 24.49 33.58 -19.98
CA ILE A 855 25.35 34.42 -19.13
C ILE A 855 26.75 33.80 -18.94
N GLU A 856 26.86 32.49 -18.77
CA GLU A 856 28.16 31.83 -18.57
C GLU A 856 29.04 31.80 -19.85
N VAL A 857 28.48 32.00 -21.05
CA VAL A 857 29.26 32.00 -22.32
C VAL A 857 29.40 33.38 -22.98
N VAL A 858 28.53 34.35 -22.70
CA VAL A 858 28.52 35.66 -23.38
C VAL A 858 29.82 36.47 -23.18
N ASP A 859 30.38 36.44 -21.98
CA ASP A 859 31.65 37.12 -21.65
C ASP A 859 32.88 36.22 -21.87
N ALA A 860 32.68 34.95 -22.24
CA ALA A 860 33.75 34.00 -22.50
C ALA A 860 34.26 34.13 -23.95
N PRO A 861 35.59 34.07 -24.19
CA PRO A 861 36.11 34.01 -25.55
C PRO A 861 35.62 32.72 -26.24
N ALA A 862 35.16 32.84 -27.48
CA ALA A 862 34.76 31.69 -28.27
C ALA A 862 35.93 30.69 -28.41
N PRO A 863 35.67 29.36 -28.33
CA PRO A 863 36.71 28.35 -28.34
C PRO A 863 37.52 28.42 -29.63
N ARG A 864 38.86 28.50 -29.51
CA ARG A 864 39.78 28.59 -30.65
C ARG A 864 39.95 27.22 -31.28
N ILE A 865 39.41 27.03 -32.48
CA ILE A 865 39.52 25.77 -33.24
C ILE A 865 40.56 25.95 -34.36
N PHE A 866 41.84 26.02 -33.99
CA PHE A 866 42.96 25.99 -34.95
C PHE A 866 43.66 24.62 -34.92
N PRO A 867 44.02 24.02 -36.08
CA PRO A 867 44.54 22.64 -36.09
C PRO A 867 46.00 22.47 -35.68
N GLU A 868 46.82 23.53 -35.70
CA GLU A 868 48.28 23.37 -35.86
C GLU A 868 49.15 23.65 -34.62
N ASP A 869 48.58 24.14 -33.51
CA ASP A 869 49.36 24.67 -32.36
C ASP A 869 48.87 24.25 -30.96
N SER A 870 47.92 23.32 -30.83
CA SER A 870 47.34 22.98 -29.51
C SER A 870 46.97 21.51 -29.36
N ASP A 871 47.25 20.98 -28.17
CA ASP A 871 46.88 19.63 -27.73
C ASP A 871 45.36 19.41 -27.92
N PRO A 872 44.93 18.43 -28.73
CA PRO A 872 43.51 18.17 -28.97
C PRO A 872 42.76 17.71 -27.71
N LEU A 873 43.46 17.28 -26.66
CA LEU A 873 42.89 16.77 -25.42
C LEU A 873 42.87 17.81 -24.28
N GLU A 874 43.29 19.05 -24.53
CA GLU A 874 43.28 20.15 -23.54
C GLU A 874 41.90 20.35 -22.91
N LEU A 875 41.74 19.95 -21.64
CA LEU A 875 40.41 19.84 -21.04
C LEU A 875 39.69 21.20 -20.86
N GLN A 876 40.44 22.29 -20.66
CA GLN A 876 39.90 23.65 -20.59
C GLN A 876 39.18 24.03 -21.90
N ARG A 877 39.76 23.67 -23.04
CA ARG A 877 39.19 23.90 -24.37
C ARG A 877 37.99 22.98 -24.63
N LEU A 878 38.06 21.70 -24.26
CA LEU A 878 36.93 20.77 -24.38
C LEU A 878 35.72 21.23 -23.57
N ARG A 879 35.96 21.77 -22.36
CA ARG A 879 34.94 22.41 -21.53
C ARG A 879 34.32 23.63 -22.22
N GLN A 880 35.11 24.54 -22.78
CA GLN A 880 34.56 25.68 -23.53
C GLN A 880 33.70 25.24 -24.72
N VAL A 881 34.09 24.17 -25.44
CA VAL A 881 33.31 23.63 -26.56
C VAL A 881 31.98 23.04 -26.09
N ALA A 882 31.98 22.25 -25.01
CA ALA A 882 30.75 21.73 -24.39
C ALA A 882 29.85 22.87 -23.90
N ASP A 883 30.45 23.85 -23.23
CA ASP A 883 29.72 24.99 -22.66
C ASP A 883 29.01 25.78 -23.79
N TRP A 884 29.73 26.20 -24.84
CA TRP A 884 29.12 26.88 -25.99
C TRP A 884 28.04 26.06 -26.70
N ARG A 885 28.21 24.74 -26.81
CA ARG A 885 27.21 23.86 -27.45
C ARG A 885 25.91 23.77 -26.66
N VAL A 886 25.94 23.66 -25.33
CA VAL A 886 24.72 23.65 -24.49
C VAL A 886 23.94 24.97 -24.62
N ALA A 887 24.63 26.11 -24.53
CA ALA A 887 24.00 27.43 -24.66
C ALA A 887 23.34 27.63 -26.04
N LEU A 888 24.03 27.25 -27.12
CA LEU A 888 23.50 27.31 -28.49
C LEU A 888 22.33 26.34 -28.69
N SER A 889 22.37 25.13 -28.13
CA SER A 889 21.26 24.16 -28.21
C SER A 889 20.01 24.66 -27.49
N LEU A 890 20.15 25.27 -26.31
CA LEU A 890 19.02 25.88 -25.61
C LEU A 890 18.47 27.09 -26.39
N LEU A 891 19.34 27.96 -26.92
CA LEU A 891 18.93 29.10 -27.73
C LEU A 891 18.19 28.66 -28.99
N ALA A 892 18.70 27.67 -29.72
CA ALA A 892 18.04 27.08 -30.89
C ALA A 892 16.68 26.47 -30.54
N THR A 893 16.58 25.80 -29.38
CA THR A 893 15.30 25.25 -28.89
C THR A 893 14.29 26.36 -28.58
N SER A 894 14.73 27.45 -27.94
CA SER A 894 13.88 28.61 -27.66
C SER A 894 13.46 29.37 -28.93
N ILE A 895 14.35 29.51 -29.92
CA ILE A 895 14.03 30.04 -31.26
C ILE A 895 12.93 29.18 -31.91
N ALA A 896 13.10 27.85 -31.91
CA ALA A 896 12.15 26.92 -32.52
C ALA A 896 10.79 26.83 -31.79
N ALA A 897 10.73 27.25 -30.53
CA ALA A 897 9.51 27.29 -29.72
C ALA A 897 8.72 28.60 -29.86
N LEU A 898 9.27 29.63 -30.53
CA LEU A 898 8.54 30.87 -30.80
C LEU A 898 7.48 30.66 -31.89
N PRO A 899 6.24 31.18 -31.72
CA PRO A 899 5.31 31.32 -32.83
C PRO A 899 5.87 32.31 -33.87
N GLU A 900 5.47 32.16 -35.14
CA GLU A 900 5.94 33.04 -36.23
C GLU A 900 5.74 34.53 -35.88
N GLY A 901 6.86 35.27 -35.73
CA GLY A 901 6.87 36.68 -35.35
C GLY A 901 7.15 36.99 -33.87
N GLY A 902 7.38 35.98 -33.02
CA GLY A 902 7.85 36.19 -31.65
C GLY A 902 9.28 36.74 -31.56
N GLN A 903 9.58 37.47 -30.48
CA GLN A 903 10.94 37.88 -30.08
C GLN A 903 11.37 37.12 -28.82
N ILE A 904 12.67 36.88 -28.66
CA ILE A 904 13.31 36.25 -27.49
C ILE A 904 13.58 37.31 -26.42
#